data_AF-A0A961D152-F1
#
_entry.id   AF-A0A961D152-F1
#
_cell.length_a   1.000
_cell.length_b   1.000
_cell.length_c   1.000
_cell.angle_alpha   90.00
_cell.angle_beta   90.00
_cell.angle_gamma   90.00
#
_symmetry.space_group_name_H-M   'P 1'
#
loop_
_entity.id
_entity.type
_entity.pdbx_description
1 polymer ?
#
loop_
_entity_poly.entity_id
_entity_poly.type
_entity_poly.pdbx_seq_one_letter_code
_entity_poly.pdbx_strand_id
1 'polypeptide(L)'
;MSTATLDSRLDGVVGGRTAGVLRTAFGFESVRDLLWHLPRRYSNRGELTPLIGLPVGEHATVLAQVLDVRERRMQRRNGKLLEVRITDGVGTLQLTFFNQAWRIRELVPGARGIFAGKVSDYRGQLQLQHPDYELFDRHGEAQSGVALGEQQQEELESAAARAFAERPVPIYPATAKAPSWSIQRAVELALDAVAPVADPMPRELREAEGIIPLAQALEQVHRPERAEDWRSARDSLRFREAFDLQLALLDRRRRFGLAVGTPRPPVEGGLLAAFDAALPFALTAGQAAAAETISRELAEPHPMHRLLQGEVGSGKTVVALRAMLQVAEPGESCPADVGGQSALLAPTEVLAGQHYRSVVEALGPALVERVKPVLLTSRMPAGERRRTLLEIASGAARIVIGTHALMADGVSFFDLGLIVVDEQHRFGVEQREALRLKGAEPHVLAMTATPIPRTVALTAFGDLESSVIRDLPPGRQGTETFVVPIFEKPRWAERAWLRTTEEVAAGRQVYVVCPAIAANTREEGDEDPTSAEAADGGEGAVPARPLASVDATVAELRARPDFAGLRIAALTGAMRSEEKDAVMRAFAAGEIDVLVATTVIEVGVNVPNASTMIVRDADRFGIAQLHQLRGRVGRGAHAGLCLLLTAAEPESLARQRVEAVAETSDGFVLAERDLEFRREGDILGTAQSGGRSTLRLLRVAEHGELIAHAREVAATLLDRDPELESAPGLAELLRREAEQHRLENLAKS
;
A
#
# COMPACT_ATOMS: atom_id res chain seq x y z
N MET A 1 -40.12 -0.50 20.95
CA MET A 1 -38.70 -0.10 20.96
C MET A 1 -38.29 0.03 19.51
N SER A 2 -37.70 1.16 19.11
CA SER A 2 -37.34 1.41 17.71
C SER A 2 -36.25 0.42 17.31
N THR A 3 -36.58 -0.61 16.53
CA THR A 3 -35.62 -1.58 16.01
C THR A 3 -34.70 -0.87 15.02
N ALA A 4 -33.47 -0.58 15.44
CA ALA A 4 -32.46 0.00 14.57
C ALA A 4 -31.94 -1.08 13.61
N THR A 5 -31.53 -0.66 12.42
CA THR A 5 -30.79 -1.48 11.45
C THR A 5 -29.31 -1.07 11.47
N LEU A 6 -28.44 -1.88 10.86
CA LEU A 6 -27.02 -1.52 10.70
C LEU A 6 -26.83 -0.16 10.00
N ASP A 7 -27.71 0.18 9.06
CA ASP A 7 -27.61 1.43 8.28
C ASP A 7 -28.31 2.61 8.98
N SER A 8 -28.85 2.41 10.18
CA SER A 8 -29.48 3.48 10.97
C SER A 8 -28.45 4.50 11.46
N ARG A 9 -28.86 5.77 11.53
CA ARG A 9 -28.01 6.85 12.07
C ARG A 9 -27.68 6.64 13.53
N LEU A 10 -26.41 6.87 13.88
CA LEU A 10 -25.89 6.64 15.23
C LEU A 10 -26.59 7.49 16.30
N ASP A 11 -26.99 8.72 15.96
CA ASP A 11 -27.64 9.67 16.88
C ASP A 11 -28.90 9.11 17.54
N GLY A 12 -29.65 8.27 16.81
CA GLY A 12 -30.90 7.65 17.27
C GLY A 12 -30.71 6.48 18.23
N VAL A 13 -29.48 5.97 18.37
CA VAL A 13 -29.17 4.76 19.15
C VAL A 13 -28.33 5.08 20.39
N VAL A 14 -27.23 5.80 20.22
CA VAL A 14 -26.29 6.11 21.33
C VAL A 14 -26.46 7.52 21.90
N GLY A 15 -27.37 8.31 21.32
CA GLY A 15 -27.64 9.70 21.66
C GLY A 15 -26.68 10.69 20.99
N GLY A 16 -27.20 11.87 20.60
CA GLY A 16 -26.47 12.84 19.77
C GLY A 16 -25.16 13.39 20.35
N ARG A 17 -24.99 13.41 21.69
CA ARG A 17 -23.73 13.83 22.31
C ARG A 17 -22.62 12.80 22.08
N THR A 18 -22.91 11.52 22.35
CA THR A 18 -21.97 10.41 22.14
C THR A 18 -21.68 10.24 20.65
N ALA A 19 -22.72 10.32 19.81
CA ALA A 19 -22.58 10.23 18.36
C ALA A 19 -21.71 11.37 17.79
N GLY A 20 -21.85 12.61 18.27
CA GLY A 20 -21.00 13.73 17.85
C GLY A 20 -19.51 13.55 18.19
N VAL A 21 -19.21 12.95 19.36
CA VAL A 21 -17.83 12.61 19.75
C VAL A 21 -17.25 11.52 18.85
N LEU A 22 -18.01 10.44 18.61
CA LEU A 22 -17.57 9.33 17.75
C LEU A 22 -17.39 9.77 16.30
N ARG A 23 -18.25 10.67 15.80
CA ARG A 23 -18.12 11.26 14.46
C ARG A 23 -16.87 12.14 14.34
N THR A 24 -16.56 12.95 15.34
CA THR A 24 -15.36 13.81 15.32
C THR A 24 -14.08 13.01 15.48
N ALA A 25 -14.08 11.98 16.32
CA ALA A 25 -12.90 11.16 16.61
C ALA A 25 -12.62 10.12 15.51
N PHE A 26 -13.67 9.51 14.95
CA PHE A 26 -13.55 8.37 14.06
C PHE A 26 -14.43 8.45 12.81
N GLY A 27 -15.19 9.51 12.57
CA GLY A 27 -16.04 9.62 11.38
C GLY A 27 -17.22 8.64 11.36
N PHE A 28 -17.64 8.10 12.51
CA PHE A 28 -18.77 7.15 12.55
C PHE A 28 -20.11 7.87 12.36
N GLU A 29 -20.89 7.43 11.38
CA GLU A 29 -22.20 8.01 11.05
C GLU A 29 -23.35 7.03 11.28
N SER A 30 -23.09 5.73 11.13
CA SER A 30 -24.07 4.66 11.21
C SER A 30 -23.76 3.66 12.34
N VAL A 31 -24.77 2.85 12.70
CA VAL A 31 -24.59 1.72 13.64
C VAL A 31 -23.56 0.72 13.11
N ARG A 32 -23.55 0.49 11.79
CA ARG A 32 -22.55 -0.34 11.09
C ARG A 32 -21.13 0.14 11.36
N ASP A 33 -20.87 1.45 11.31
CA ASP A 33 -19.54 2.00 11.56
C ASP A 33 -19.06 1.72 12.97
N LEU A 34 -19.97 1.81 13.95
CA LEU A 34 -19.67 1.54 15.35
C LEU A 34 -19.43 0.05 15.61
N LEU A 35 -20.28 -0.83 15.09
CA LEU A 35 -20.14 -2.29 15.23
C LEU A 35 -18.95 -2.85 14.43
N TRP A 36 -18.49 -2.14 13.40
CA TRP A 36 -17.25 -2.50 12.72
C TRP A 36 -15.99 -1.84 13.26
N HIS A 37 -16.11 -1.09 14.37
CA HIS A 37 -14.96 -0.65 15.15
C HIS A 37 -14.55 -1.76 16.12
N LEU A 38 -13.78 -2.72 15.61
CA LEU A 38 -13.49 -3.97 16.33
C LEU A 38 -12.42 -3.79 17.42
N PRO A 39 -12.45 -4.60 18.49
CA PRO A 39 -11.41 -4.60 19.52
C PRO A 39 -10.03 -4.96 18.96
N ARG A 40 -8.99 -4.22 19.35
CA ARG A 40 -7.60 -4.49 18.97
C ARG A 40 -7.01 -5.67 19.75
N ARG A 41 -7.44 -5.83 21.01
CA ARG A 41 -7.02 -6.91 21.91
C ARG A 41 -8.11 -7.23 22.91
N TYR A 42 -7.99 -8.38 23.56
CA TYR A 42 -8.83 -8.79 24.67
C TYR A 42 -7.96 -9.00 25.90
N SER A 43 -8.45 -8.63 27.07
CA SER A 43 -7.78 -8.86 28.35
C SER A 43 -8.73 -9.58 29.29
N ASN A 44 -8.25 -10.58 30.03
CA ASN A 44 -9.08 -11.25 31.02
C ASN A 44 -9.32 -10.29 32.20
N ARG A 45 -10.53 -10.23 32.76
CA ARG A 45 -10.84 -9.38 33.93
C ARG A 45 -9.95 -9.69 35.14
N GLY A 46 -9.43 -10.92 35.22
CA GLY A 46 -8.51 -11.38 36.25
C GLY A 46 -7.02 -11.18 35.96
N GLU A 47 -6.62 -10.87 34.73
CA GLU A 47 -5.21 -10.68 34.36
C GLU A 47 -4.82 -9.21 34.37
N LEU A 48 -3.77 -8.89 35.11
CA LEU A 48 -3.27 -7.53 35.23
C LEU A 48 -2.30 -7.23 34.07
N THR A 49 -2.38 -6.03 33.50
CA THR A 49 -1.51 -5.64 32.37
C THR A 49 -0.10 -5.36 32.90
N PRO A 50 0.98 -5.92 32.30
CA PRO A 50 2.34 -5.58 32.68
C PRO A 50 2.56 -4.07 32.63
N LEU A 51 2.89 -3.47 33.76
CA LEU A 51 3.16 -2.03 33.92
C LEU A 51 4.63 -1.69 33.58
N ILE A 52 5.46 -2.72 33.36
CA ILE A 52 6.86 -2.59 32.98
C ILE A 52 6.94 -2.39 31.46
N GLY A 53 7.61 -1.32 31.02
CA GLY A 53 7.84 -1.04 29.59
C GLY A 53 6.74 -0.24 28.90
N LEU A 54 5.87 0.46 29.64
CA LEU A 54 4.91 1.38 29.03
C LEU A 54 5.63 2.55 28.34
N PRO A 55 5.36 2.83 27.04
CA PRO A 55 6.01 3.92 26.32
C PRO A 55 5.62 5.28 26.91
N VAL A 56 6.61 6.09 27.28
CA VAL A 56 6.42 7.42 27.86
C VAL A 56 5.97 8.38 26.76
N GLY A 57 4.88 9.11 26.98
CA GLY A 57 4.30 10.02 26.00
C GLY A 57 3.02 9.51 25.35
N GLU A 58 2.77 8.20 25.39
CA GLU A 58 1.60 7.58 24.74
C GLU A 58 0.38 7.49 25.66
N HIS A 59 -0.82 7.38 25.04
CA HIS A 59 -2.04 7.01 25.75
C HIS A 59 -2.07 5.49 25.98
N ALA A 60 -1.98 5.06 27.23
CA ALA A 60 -2.05 3.66 27.61
C ALA A 60 -3.34 3.36 28.39
N THR A 61 -3.89 2.17 28.14
CA THR A 61 -5.00 1.57 28.89
C THR A 61 -4.47 0.35 29.63
N VAL A 62 -4.50 0.38 30.96
CA VAL A 62 -3.95 -0.66 31.83
C VAL A 62 -5.03 -1.23 32.76
N LEU A 63 -5.03 -2.55 32.91
CA LEU A 63 -5.86 -3.24 33.91
C LEU A 63 -5.03 -3.44 35.17
N ALA A 64 -5.45 -2.82 36.27
CA ALA A 64 -4.67 -2.79 37.50
C ALA A 64 -5.55 -2.80 38.77
N GLN A 65 -4.92 -3.13 39.89
CA GLN A 65 -5.55 -3.07 41.22
C GLN A 65 -5.03 -1.86 41.99
N VAL A 66 -5.92 -1.14 42.68
CA VAL A 66 -5.57 -0.04 43.57
C VAL A 66 -4.89 -0.57 44.83
N LEU A 67 -3.67 -0.12 45.11
CA LEU A 67 -2.90 -0.45 46.31
C LEU A 67 -3.12 0.55 47.43
N ASP A 68 -2.96 1.83 47.14
CA ASP A 68 -2.94 2.91 48.13
C ASP A 68 -3.44 4.21 47.51
N VAL A 69 -4.12 5.03 48.30
CA VAL A 69 -4.65 6.32 47.86
C VAL A 69 -4.30 7.39 48.88
N ARG A 70 -3.62 8.44 48.42
CA ARG A 70 -3.14 9.55 49.26
C ARG A 70 -3.62 10.89 48.72
N GLU A 71 -4.11 11.73 49.63
CA GLU A 71 -4.39 13.14 49.33
C GLU A 71 -3.27 14.01 49.92
N ARG A 72 -2.67 14.89 49.11
CA ARG A 72 -1.68 15.88 49.57
C ARG A 72 -2.03 17.28 49.08
N ARG A 73 -1.75 18.30 49.90
CA ARG A 73 -1.82 19.70 49.45
C ARG A 73 -0.60 20.04 48.60
N MET A 74 -0.81 20.75 47.50
CA MET A 74 0.29 21.21 46.63
C MET A 74 1.11 22.31 47.32
N GLN A 75 2.43 22.20 47.33
CA GLN A 75 3.31 23.12 48.06
C GLN A 75 3.54 24.47 47.34
N ARG A 76 3.45 24.52 46.01
CA ARG A 76 3.74 25.72 45.18
C ARG A 76 2.50 26.38 44.55
N ARG A 77 1.31 25.79 44.69
CA ARG A 77 0.06 26.26 44.06
C ARG A 77 -1.11 25.93 44.97
N ASN A 78 -2.13 26.79 45.02
CA ASN A 78 -3.36 26.48 45.76
C ASN A 78 -4.10 25.32 45.08
N GLY A 79 -4.13 24.16 45.72
CA GLY A 79 -4.81 22.97 45.21
C GLY A 79 -4.53 21.69 46.00
N LYS A 80 -5.34 20.66 45.75
CA LYS A 80 -5.21 19.31 46.31
C LYS A 80 -4.74 18.34 45.22
N LEU A 81 -3.83 17.45 45.54
CA LEU A 81 -3.31 16.40 44.66
C LEU A 81 -3.75 15.05 45.23
N LEU A 82 -4.44 14.26 44.42
CA LEU A 82 -4.76 12.87 44.75
C LEU A 82 -3.76 11.97 44.00
N GLU A 83 -3.00 11.19 44.76
CA GLU A 83 -2.05 10.20 44.25
C GLU A 83 -2.61 8.81 44.56
N VAL A 84 -2.85 8.01 43.52
CA VAL A 84 -3.35 6.64 43.65
C VAL A 84 -2.29 5.72 43.10
N ARG A 85 -1.80 4.77 43.90
CA ARG A 85 -0.86 3.76 43.42
C ARG A 85 -1.65 2.54 42.97
N ILE A 86 -1.41 2.11 41.73
CA ILE A 86 -1.98 0.88 41.18
C ILE A 86 -0.86 -0.15 40.95
N THR A 87 -1.22 -1.43 40.92
CA THR A 87 -0.29 -2.54 40.66
C THR A 87 -0.89 -3.57 39.73
N ASP A 88 -0.01 -4.26 39.02
CA ASP A 88 -0.27 -5.47 38.24
C ASP A 88 0.25 -6.75 38.93
N GLY A 89 0.69 -6.67 40.19
CA GLY A 89 1.30 -7.77 40.93
C GLY A 89 2.82 -7.90 40.78
N VAL A 90 3.44 -7.20 39.81
CA VAL A 90 4.89 -7.24 39.57
C VAL A 90 5.52 -5.84 39.66
N GLY A 91 4.87 -4.83 39.10
CA GLY A 91 5.23 -3.42 39.13
C GLY A 91 4.15 -2.53 39.74
N THR A 92 4.47 -1.24 39.88
CA THR A 92 3.53 -0.23 40.39
C THR A 92 3.55 1.00 39.50
N LEU A 93 2.38 1.57 39.24
CA LEU A 93 2.19 2.80 38.47
C LEU A 93 1.43 3.82 39.31
N GLN A 94 1.78 5.11 39.19
CA GLN A 94 1.12 6.18 39.95
C GLN A 94 0.07 6.90 39.09
N LEU A 95 -1.15 7.05 39.60
CA LEU A 95 -2.18 7.90 39.01
C LEU A 95 -2.20 9.23 39.76
N THR A 96 -2.23 10.33 39.02
CA THR A 96 -2.17 11.67 39.60
C THR A 96 -3.36 12.50 39.15
N PHE A 97 -4.15 12.99 40.11
CA PHE A 97 -5.29 13.88 39.85
C PHE A 97 -5.13 15.22 40.57
N PHE A 98 -5.14 16.31 39.80
CA PHE A 98 -5.11 17.67 40.33
C PHE A 98 -6.53 18.17 40.63
N ASN A 99 -6.78 18.63 41.86
CA ASN A 99 -8.05 19.19 42.36
C ASN A 99 -9.29 18.28 42.24
N GLN A 100 -9.11 16.97 42.12
CA GLN A 100 -10.20 15.97 42.01
C GLN A 100 -10.21 14.99 43.20
N ALA A 101 -10.09 15.50 44.43
CA ALA A 101 -10.05 14.67 45.64
C ALA A 101 -11.32 13.84 45.90
N TRP A 102 -12.44 14.15 45.23
CA TRP A 102 -13.70 13.40 45.34
C TRP A 102 -13.59 11.93 44.92
N ARG A 103 -12.61 11.61 44.05
CA ARG A 103 -12.34 10.24 43.55
C ARG A 103 -11.84 9.28 44.63
N ILE A 104 -11.43 9.78 45.80
CA ILE A 104 -11.02 8.94 46.96
C ILE A 104 -12.14 8.01 47.47
N ARG A 105 -13.41 8.33 47.16
CA ARG A 105 -14.57 7.51 47.54
C ARG A 105 -14.77 6.30 46.62
N GLU A 106 -14.24 6.38 45.40
CA GLU A 106 -14.38 5.34 44.37
C GLU A 106 -13.12 4.48 44.30
N LEU A 107 -11.95 5.12 44.28
CA LEU A 107 -10.65 4.45 44.24
C LEU A 107 -10.23 4.02 45.65
N VAL A 108 -10.77 2.89 46.11
CA VAL A 108 -10.39 2.29 47.39
C VAL A 108 -9.35 1.18 47.19
N PRO A 109 -8.43 0.98 48.15
CA PRO A 109 -7.50 -0.16 48.11
C PRO A 109 -8.26 -1.48 47.91
N GLY A 110 -7.77 -2.32 46.99
CA GLY A 110 -8.42 -3.57 46.61
C GLY A 110 -9.33 -3.47 45.38
N ALA A 111 -9.78 -2.27 44.99
CA ALA A 111 -10.59 -2.10 43.78
C ALA A 111 -9.76 -2.44 42.53
N ARG A 112 -10.37 -3.20 41.61
CA ARG A 112 -9.80 -3.51 40.30
C ARG A 112 -10.53 -2.73 39.23
N GLY A 113 -9.79 -2.26 38.24
CA GLY A 113 -10.38 -1.50 37.16
C GLY A 113 -9.44 -1.32 35.99
N ILE A 114 -9.98 -0.72 34.95
CA ILE A 114 -9.23 -0.26 33.79
C ILE A 114 -8.93 1.22 34.01
N PHE A 115 -7.66 1.60 33.84
CA PHE A 115 -7.18 2.96 33.92
C PHE A 115 -6.59 3.35 32.57
N ALA A 116 -7.08 4.43 31.96
CA ALA A 116 -6.56 4.93 30.70
C ALA A 116 -6.11 6.37 30.81
N GLY A 117 -4.91 6.67 30.31
CA GLY A 117 -4.36 8.02 30.35
C GLY A 117 -3.04 8.12 29.63
N LYS A 118 -2.53 9.35 29.54
CA LYS A 118 -1.20 9.60 28.99
C LYS A 118 -0.13 9.19 29.98
N VAL A 119 0.78 8.32 29.57
CA VAL A 119 1.96 7.91 30.34
C VAL A 119 2.94 9.07 30.36
N SER A 120 3.33 9.51 31.55
CA SER A 120 4.32 10.55 31.76
C SER A 120 5.36 10.08 32.77
N ASP A 121 6.59 10.54 32.62
CA ASP A 121 7.63 10.34 33.63
C ASP A 121 7.69 11.56 34.55
N TYR A 122 7.69 11.33 35.86
CA TYR A 122 7.94 12.36 36.85
C TYR A 122 8.90 11.85 37.92
N ARG A 123 10.13 12.41 37.91
CA ARG A 123 11.24 12.03 38.81
C ARG A 123 11.66 10.56 38.67
N GLY A 124 11.63 10.00 37.46
CA GLY A 124 12.01 8.61 37.20
C GLY A 124 10.96 7.59 37.63
N GLN A 125 9.72 8.03 37.85
CA GLN A 125 8.57 7.16 38.12
C GLN A 125 7.49 7.42 37.07
N LEU A 126 7.04 6.33 36.43
CA LEU A 126 5.95 6.37 35.49
C LEU A 126 4.63 6.72 36.20
N GLN A 127 3.90 7.65 35.62
CA GLN A 127 2.59 8.07 36.12
C GLN A 127 1.59 8.32 35.00
N LEU A 128 0.31 8.05 35.26
CA LEU A 128 -0.80 8.52 34.44
C LEU A 128 -1.34 9.81 35.05
N GLN A 129 -1.32 10.90 34.28
CA GLN A 129 -1.90 12.18 34.70
C GLN A 129 -3.35 12.28 34.24
N HIS A 130 -4.25 12.58 35.18
CA HIS A 130 -5.70 12.61 34.96
C HIS A 130 -6.23 11.41 34.16
N PRO A 131 -5.91 10.17 34.56
CA PRO A 131 -6.43 9.01 33.88
C PRO A 131 -7.92 8.91 34.12
N ASP A 132 -8.64 8.56 33.07
CA ASP A 132 -10.00 8.10 33.20
C ASP A 132 -9.99 6.62 33.64
N TYR A 133 -11.02 6.18 34.36
CA TYR A 133 -11.09 4.82 34.85
C TYR A 133 -12.52 4.27 34.89
N GLU A 134 -12.61 2.96 34.81
CA GLU A 134 -13.81 2.18 35.07
C GLU A 134 -13.46 1.04 36.02
N LEU A 135 -14.19 0.93 37.13
CA LEU A 135 -13.99 -0.09 38.14
C LEU A 135 -14.87 -1.29 37.82
N PHE A 136 -14.31 -2.50 37.95
CA PHE A 136 -15.10 -3.73 37.89
C PHE A 136 -15.80 -3.92 39.24
N ASP A 137 -17.10 -4.20 39.19
CA ASP A 137 -17.98 -3.95 40.32
C ASP A 137 -17.65 -4.71 41.62
N ARG A 138 -18.11 -4.10 42.71
CA ARG A 138 -17.88 -4.44 44.11
C ARG A 138 -18.41 -5.82 44.49
N HIS A 139 -17.80 -6.43 45.51
CA HIS A 139 -18.46 -7.47 46.31
C HIS A 139 -19.88 -7.01 46.71
N GLY A 140 -20.90 -7.69 46.17
CA GLY A 140 -22.26 -7.69 46.72
C GLY A 140 -23.40 -7.17 45.82
N GLU A 141 -23.64 -7.77 44.66
CA GLU A 141 -25.00 -7.83 44.08
C GLU A 141 -25.52 -9.27 44.13
N ALA A 142 -25.88 -9.70 45.34
CA ALA A 142 -26.75 -10.84 45.57
C ALA A 142 -28.07 -10.31 46.14
N GLN A 143 -28.93 -9.73 45.29
CA GLN A 143 -30.33 -9.47 45.63
C GLN A 143 -31.25 -9.68 44.42
N SER A 144 -31.68 -10.92 44.21
CA SER A 144 -33.12 -11.23 44.01
C SER A 144 -33.36 -12.74 43.88
N GLY A 145 -33.96 -13.36 44.91
CA GLY A 145 -34.72 -14.64 44.92
C GLY A 145 -33.99 -15.89 44.41
N VAL A 146 -33.84 -16.99 45.14
CA VAL A 146 -34.83 -17.83 45.88
C VAL A 146 -34.06 -18.66 46.91
N ALA A 147 -34.64 -18.95 48.08
CA ALA A 147 -34.02 -19.81 49.09
C ALA A 147 -33.82 -21.25 48.55
N LEU A 148 -32.59 -21.58 48.16
CA LEU A 148 -32.10 -22.93 47.92
C LEU A 148 -30.85 -23.15 48.80
N GLY A 149 -30.61 -24.40 49.20
CA GLY A 149 -29.76 -24.77 50.35
C GLY A 149 -28.29 -24.34 50.28
N GLU A 150 -27.75 -23.98 51.45
CA GLU A 150 -26.48 -23.28 51.72
C GLU A 150 -25.20 -23.95 51.16
N GLN A 151 -25.24 -25.20 50.69
CA GLN A 151 -24.05 -25.91 50.18
C GLN A 151 -23.91 -25.90 48.65
N GLN A 152 -24.98 -25.62 47.89
CA GLN A 152 -24.88 -25.45 46.42
C GLN A 152 -24.60 -23.99 46.05
N GLN A 153 -24.97 -23.04 46.90
CA GLN A 153 -24.79 -21.61 46.70
C GLN A 153 -23.29 -21.23 46.63
N GLU A 154 -22.44 -21.77 47.52
CA GLU A 154 -21.01 -21.43 47.57
C GLU A 154 -20.22 -21.93 46.35
N GLU A 155 -20.53 -23.11 45.82
CA GLU A 155 -19.89 -23.63 44.59
C GLU A 155 -20.35 -22.88 43.34
N LEU A 156 -21.63 -22.53 43.25
CA LEU A 156 -22.20 -21.74 42.15
C LEU A 156 -21.70 -20.28 42.17
N GLU A 157 -21.59 -19.66 43.36
CA GLU A 157 -21.03 -18.32 43.52
C GLU A 157 -19.54 -18.29 43.20
N SER A 158 -18.78 -19.32 43.60
CA SER A 158 -17.37 -19.48 43.25
C SER A 158 -17.16 -19.71 41.76
N ALA A 159 -17.99 -20.53 41.12
CA ALA A 159 -17.94 -20.76 39.67
C ALA A 159 -18.37 -19.54 38.86
N ALA A 160 -19.41 -18.82 39.29
CA ALA A 160 -19.85 -17.57 38.67
C ALA A 160 -18.80 -16.45 38.83
N ALA A 161 -18.14 -16.37 39.99
CA ALA A 161 -17.05 -15.44 40.23
C ALA A 161 -15.81 -15.75 39.35
N ARG A 162 -15.48 -17.04 39.16
CA ARG A 162 -14.41 -17.46 38.24
C ARG A 162 -14.76 -17.17 36.78
N ALA A 163 -15.98 -17.50 36.35
CA ALA A 163 -16.45 -17.21 35.00
C ALA A 163 -16.49 -15.69 34.72
N PHE A 164 -16.86 -14.88 35.71
CA PHE A 164 -16.80 -13.42 35.60
C PHE A 164 -15.36 -12.89 35.53
N ALA A 165 -14.41 -13.48 36.26
CA ALA A 165 -13.00 -13.10 36.22
C ALA A 165 -12.28 -13.53 34.93
N GLU A 166 -12.69 -14.65 34.34
CA GLU A 166 -12.12 -15.19 33.10
C GLU A 166 -12.79 -14.61 31.83
N ARG A 167 -13.89 -13.86 31.98
CA ARG A 167 -14.57 -13.23 30.84
C ARG A 167 -13.64 -12.22 30.13
N PRO A 168 -13.43 -12.33 28.82
CA PRO A 168 -12.59 -11.40 28.08
C PRO A 168 -13.20 -10.00 28.03
N VAL A 169 -12.39 -8.96 28.23
CA VAL A 169 -12.75 -7.56 28.06
C VAL A 169 -12.22 -7.06 26.73
N PRO A 170 -13.07 -6.57 25.83
CA PRO A 170 -12.64 -5.97 24.56
C PRO A 170 -11.95 -4.62 24.80
N ILE A 171 -10.78 -4.43 24.19
CA ILE A 171 -10.06 -3.15 24.21
C ILE A 171 -10.05 -2.57 22.79
N TYR A 172 -10.74 -1.46 22.62
CA TYR A 172 -10.93 -0.77 21.34
C TYR A 172 -9.80 0.21 21.05
N PRO A 173 -9.50 0.48 19.76
CA PRO A 173 -8.72 1.65 19.40
C PRO A 173 -9.43 2.91 19.91
N ALA A 174 -8.76 3.65 20.79
CA ALA A 174 -9.33 4.77 21.53
C ALA A 174 -8.62 6.07 21.19
N THR A 175 -9.30 7.20 21.41
CA THR A 175 -8.69 8.54 21.38
C THR A 175 -8.90 9.23 22.71
N ALA A 176 -8.19 10.35 22.95
CA ALA A 176 -8.34 11.13 24.18
C ALA A 176 -9.78 11.60 24.44
N LYS A 177 -10.61 11.73 23.39
CA LYS A 177 -12.03 12.13 23.51
C LYS A 177 -13.00 10.95 23.56
N ALA A 178 -12.58 9.77 23.10
CA ALA A 178 -13.41 8.57 23.01
C ALA A 178 -12.62 7.36 23.56
N PRO A 179 -12.68 7.13 24.88
CA PRO A 179 -11.98 6.03 25.52
C PRO A 179 -12.66 4.68 25.26
N SER A 180 -11.91 3.59 25.43
CA SER A 180 -12.33 2.22 25.11
C SER A 180 -13.65 1.80 25.75
N TRP A 181 -13.91 2.12 27.03
CA TRP A 181 -15.18 1.78 27.67
C TRP A 181 -16.36 2.61 27.15
N SER A 182 -16.12 3.88 26.78
CA SER A 182 -17.19 4.70 26.20
C SER A 182 -17.61 4.15 24.84
N ILE A 183 -16.64 3.63 24.08
CA ILE A 183 -16.88 2.90 22.84
C ILE A 183 -17.62 1.60 23.15
N GLN A 184 -17.16 0.82 24.12
CA GLN A 184 -17.81 -0.43 24.53
C GLN A 184 -19.27 -0.21 24.91
N ARG A 185 -19.58 0.78 25.76
CA ARG A 185 -20.96 1.12 26.15
C ARG A 185 -21.81 1.53 24.95
N ALA A 186 -21.24 2.29 24.02
CA ALA A 186 -21.93 2.67 22.78
C ALA A 186 -22.23 1.44 21.92
N VAL A 187 -21.27 0.51 21.79
CA VAL A 187 -21.42 -0.77 21.09
C VAL A 187 -22.49 -1.63 21.76
N GLU A 188 -22.49 -1.70 23.09
CA GLU A 188 -23.50 -2.44 23.85
C GLU A 188 -24.92 -1.91 23.57
N LEU A 189 -25.12 -0.59 23.64
CA LEU A 189 -26.39 0.04 23.28
C LEU A 189 -26.79 -0.24 21.82
N ALA A 190 -25.81 -0.29 20.92
CA ALA A 190 -26.05 -0.60 19.52
C ALA A 190 -26.47 -2.07 19.31
N LEU A 191 -25.79 -3.02 19.96
CA LEU A 191 -26.14 -4.44 19.90
C LEU A 191 -27.54 -4.70 20.46
N ASP A 192 -27.92 -4.04 21.57
CA ASP A 192 -29.24 -4.20 22.18
C ASP A 192 -30.37 -3.59 21.34
N ALA A 193 -30.06 -2.55 20.55
CA ALA A 193 -31.04 -1.84 19.72
C ALA A 193 -31.19 -2.41 18.31
N VAL A 194 -30.18 -3.13 17.80
CA VAL A 194 -30.14 -3.67 16.45
C VAL A 194 -31.09 -4.86 16.29
N ALA A 195 -31.93 -4.81 15.27
CA ALA A 195 -32.74 -5.95 14.86
C ALA A 195 -31.84 -7.13 14.41
N PRO A 196 -32.32 -8.38 14.45
CA PRO A 196 -31.54 -9.53 13.98
C PRO A 196 -30.90 -9.27 12.61
N VAL A 197 -29.57 -9.30 12.59
CA VAL A 197 -28.80 -9.04 11.37
C VAL A 197 -28.90 -10.26 10.47
N ALA A 198 -29.51 -10.08 9.30
CA ALA A 198 -29.53 -11.12 8.27
C ALA A 198 -28.09 -11.39 7.79
N ASP A 199 -27.75 -12.67 7.68
CA ASP A 199 -26.46 -13.06 7.14
C ASP A 199 -26.53 -13.03 5.60
N PRO A 200 -25.69 -12.21 4.92
CA PRO A 200 -25.69 -12.18 3.47
C PRO A 200 -25.20 -13.50 2.87
N MET A 201 -24.42 -14.28 3.64
CA MET A 201 -23.79 -15.51 3.18
C MET A 201 -24.71 -16.73 3.31
N PRO A 202 -24.88 -17.54 2.25
CA PRO A 202 -25.68 -18.76 2.27
C PRO A 202 -25.25 -19.73 3.37
N ARG A 203 -26.21 -20.51 3.89
CA ARG A 203 -25.95 -21.45 4.97
C ARG A 203 -24.96 -22.53 4.55
N GLU A 204 -25.07 -23.04 3.33
CA GLU A 204 -24.19 -24.09 2.80
C GLU A 204 -22.73 -23.63 2.79
N LEU A 205 -22.48 -22.38 2.38
CA LEU A 205 -21.12 -21.81 2.32
C LEU A 205 -20.56 -21.60 3.73
N ARG A 206 -21.39 -21.16 4.68
CA ARG A 206 -20.97 -21.01 6.08
C ARG A 206 -20.60 -22.34 6.73
N GLU A 207 -21.37 -23.39 6.48
CA GLU A 207 -21.11 -24.73 7.01
C GLU A 207 -19.85 -25.36 6.38
N ALA A 208 -19.64 -25.17 5.08
CA ALA A 208 -18.44 -25.66 4.38
C ALA A 208 -17.14 -25.00 4.89
N GLU A 209 -17.19 -23.68 5.14
CA GLU A 209 -16.03 -22.89 5.56
C GLU A 209 -15.85 -22.83 7.08
N GLY A 210 -16.76 -23.44 7.85
CA GLY A 210 -16.70 -23.46 9.31
C GLY A 210 -16.87 -22.10 9.98
N ILE A 211 -17.58 -21.16 9.33
CA ILE A 211 -17.75 -19.80 9.85
C ILE A 211 -19.11 -19.60 10.52
N ILE A 212 -19.11 -18.84 11.62
CA ILE A 212 -20.33 -18.59 12.40
C ILE A 212 -21.20 -17.50 11.75
N PRO A 213 -22.53 -17.48 12.00
CA PRO A 213 -23.43 -16.44 11.49
C PRO A 213 -22.99 -15.01 11.81
N LEU A 214 -23.26 -14.05 10.92
CA LEU A 214 -22.81 -12.66 11.04
C LEU A 214 -23.25 -12.00 12.36
N ALA A 215 -24.52 -12.18 12.73
CA ALA A 215 -25.04 -11.64 14.00
C ALA A 215 -24.30 -12.22 15.21
N GLN A 216 -23.98 -13.52 15.18
CA GLN A 216 -23.23 -14.18 16.23
C GLN A 216 -21.76 -13.72 16.26
N ALA A 217 -21.14 -13.51 15.10
CA ALA A 217 -19.78 -12.99 15.01
C ALA A 217 -19.68 -11.56 15.59
N LEU A 218 -20.65 -10.70 15.27
CA LEU A 218 -20.76 -9.36 15.85
C LEU A 218 -20.96 -9.40 17.36
N GLU A 219 -21.82 -10.28 17.86
CA GLU A 219 -22.02 -10.41 19.31
C GLU A 219 -20.75 -10.93 19.99
N GLN A 220 -20.14 -12.01 19.49
CA GLN A 220 -19.00 -12.66 20.13
C GLN A 220 -17.70 -11.86 20.02
N VAL A 221 -17.53 -11.02 19.00
CA VAL A 221 -16.36 -10.14 18.91
C VAL A 221 -16.46 -9.00 19.94
N HIS A 222 -17.65 -8.52 20.27
CA HIS A 222 -17.82 -7.40 21.21
C HIS A 222 -18.14 -7.83 22.64
N ARG A 223 -18.90 -8.91 22.82
CA ARG A 223 -19.38 -9.45 24.10
C ARG A 223 -19.03 -10.94 24.28
N PRO A 224 -17.75 -11.35 24.12
CA PRO A 224 -17.38 -12.75 24.31
C PRO A 224 -17.68 -13.23 25.73
N GLU A 225 -18.08 -14.49 25.87
CA GLU A 225 -18.16 -15.18 27.16
C GLU A 225 -16.83 -15.88 27.46
N ARG A 226 -16.21 -16.45 26.43
CA ARG A 226 -14.97 -17.21 26.48
C ARG A 226 -13.95 -16.67 25.48
N ALA A 227 -12.67 -17.00 25.70
CA ALA A 227 -11.60 -16.61 24.78
C ALA A 227 -11.74 -17.25 23.38
N GLU A 228 -12.40 -18.39 23.27
CA GLU A 228 -12.67 -19.06 21.98
C GLU A 228 -13.70 -18.30 21.14
N ASP A 229 -14.70 -17.67 21.78
CA ASP A 229 -15.78 -16.95 21.10
C ASP A 229 -15.23 -15.82 20.23
N TRP A 230 -14.41 -14.93 20.81
CA TRP A 230 -13.88 -13.79 20.06
C TRP A 230 -12.87 -14.24 18.99
N ARG A 231 -12.15 -15.35 19.20
CA ARG A 231 -11.22 -15.91 18.21
C ARG A 231 -11.98 -16.42 16.99
N SER A 232 -12.98 -17.28 17.22
CA SER A 232 -13.85 -17.81 16.16
C SER A 232 -14.60 -16.71 15.43
N ALA A 233 -15.08 -15.69 16.17
CA ALA A 233 -15.73 -14.53 15.57
C ALA A 233 -14.77 -13.72 14.70
N ARG A 234 -13.56 -13.44 15.18
CA ARG A 234 -12.55 -12.69 14.43
C ARG A 234 -12.12 -13.42 13.16
N ASP A 235 -11.93 -14.74 13.24
CA ASP A 235 -11.54 -15.55 12.08
C ASP A 235 -12.68 -15.63 11.06
N SER A 236 -13.93 -15.76 11.53
CA SER A 236 -15.12 -15.69 10.65
C SER A 236 -15.26 -14.33 9.96
N LEU A 237 -15.02 -13.22 10.68
CA LEU A 237 -15.07 -11.88 10.11
C LEU A 237 -13.92 -11.62 9.13
N ARG A 238 -12.72 -12.16 9.38
CA ARG A 238 -11.59 -12.12 8.44
C ARG A 238 -11.91 -12.86 7.14
N PHE A 239 -12.45 -14.07 7.24
CA PHE A 239 -12.85 -14.82 6.05
C PHE A 239 -13.92 -14.05 5.27
N ARG A 240 -14.93 -13.49 5.94
CA ARG A 240 -15.97 -12.68 5.30
C ARG A 240 -15.40 -11.46 4.59
N GLU A 241 -14.51 -10.72 5.23
CA GLU A 241 -13.84 -9.59 4.59
C GLU A 241 -13.03 -10.02 3.35
N ALA A 242 -12.37 -11.19 3.41
CA ALA A 242 -11.60 -11.72 2.28
C ALA A 242 -12.53 -12.12 1.14
N PHE A 243 -13.61 -12.82 1.49
CA PHE A 243 -14.61 -13.31 0.56
C PHE A 243 -15.35 -12.17 -0.13
N ASP A 244 -15.84 -11.19 0.63
CA ASP A 244 -16.56 -10.02 0.09
C ASP A 244 -15.67 -9.26 -0.90
N LEU A 245 -14.40 -9.01 -0.52
CA LEU A 245 -13.42 -8.36 -1.41
C LEU A 245 -13.20 -9.18 -2.69
N GLN A 246 -12.95 -10.48 -2.58
CA GLN A 246 -12.67 -11.32 -3.75
C GLN A 246 -13.90 -11.50 -4.64
N LEU A 247 -15.10 -11.61 -4.04
CA LEU A 247 -16.36 -11.69 -4.77
C LEU A 247 -16.60 -10.42 -5.60
N ALA A 248 -16.38 -9.25 -5.02
CA ALA A 248 -16.51 -7.97 -5.71
C ALA A 248 -15.53 -7.84 -6.89
N LEU A 249 -14.27 -8.21 -6.68
CA LEU A 249 -13.24 -8.17 -7.73
C LEU A 249 -13.56 -9.16 -8.87
N LEU A 250 -14.01 -10.37 -8.55
CA LEU A 250 -14.37 -11.38 -9.54
C LEU A 250 -15.66 -11.03 -10.31
N ASP A 251 -16.68 -10.50 -9.64
CA ASP A 251 -17.90 -10.03 -10.30
C ASP A 251 -17.60 -8.86 -11.25
N ARG A 252 -16.76 -7.90 -10.81
CA ARG A 252 -16.29 -6.82 -11.67
C ARG A 252 -15.57 -7.36 -12.91
N ARG A 253 -14.68 -8.33 -12.73
CA ARG A 253 -14.00 -9.01 -13.85
C ARG A 253 -14.99 -9.70 -14.80
N ARG A 254 -16.01 -10.39 -14.26
CA ARG A 254 -17.05 -11.03 -15.10
C ARG A 254 -17.79 -9.99 -15.92
N ARG A 255 -18.20 -8.87 -15.30
CA ARG A 255 -18.91 -7.79 -16.00
C ARG A 255 -18.07 -7.16 -17.10
N PHE A 256 -16.75 -7.05 -16.93
CA PHE A 256 -15.86 -6.66 -18.03
C PHE A 256 -15.85 -7.70 -19.16
N GLY A 257 -15.84 -8.99 -18.84
CA GLY A 257 -15.97 -10.06 -19.85
C GLY A 257 -17.32 -10.07 -20.58
N LEU A 258 -18.37 -9.46 -20.01
CA LEU A 258 -19.67 -9.27 -20.65
C LEU A 258 -19.74 -7.99 -21.49
N ALA A 259 -18.77 -7.09 -21.37
CA ALA A 259 -18.71 -5.88 -22.19
C ALA A 259 -18.38 -6.27 -23.64
N VAL A 260 -19.08 -5.65 -24.59
CA VAL A 260 -18.82 -5.88 -26.01
C VAL A 260 -17.60 -5.07 -26.42
N GLY A 261 -16.50 -5.78 -26.70
CA GLY A 261 -15.27 -5.22 -27.24
C GLY A 261 -15.15 -5.45 -28.74
N THR A 262 -14.19 -4.80 -29.38
CA THR A 262 -13.84 -5.05 -30.79
C THR A 262 -12.71 -6.06 -30.87
N PRO A 263 -12.93 -7.29 -31.39
CA PRO A 263 -11.86 -8.28 -31.55
C PRO A 263 -10.72 -7.76 -32.42
N ARG A 264 -9.49 -8.07 -32.02
CA ARG A 264 -8.25 -7.76 -32.74
C ARG A 264 -7.45 -9.04 -33.01
N PRO A 265 -7.93 -9.95 -33.89
CA PRO A 265 -7.23 -11.19 -34.19
C PRO A 265 -5.88 -10.93 -34.90
N PRO A 266 -4.86 -11.77 -34.69
CA PRO A 266 -3.60 -11.65 -35.39
C PRO A 266 -3.77 -11.89 -36.90
N VAL A 267 -3.05 -11.13 -37.72
CA VAL A 267 -3.04 -11.27 -39.18
C VAL A 267 -1.78 -12.01 -39.63
N GLU A 268 -1.94 -13.14 -40.32
CA GLU A 268 -0.81 -13.88 -40.88
C GLU A 268 -0.05 -13.02 -41.90
N GLY A 269 1.28 -12.93 -41.75
CA GLY A 269 2.12 -12.10 -42.61
C GLY A 269 1.91 -10.58 -42.44
N GLY A 270 1.22 -10.14 -41.39
CA GLY A 270 0.95 -8.74 -41.09
C GLY A 270 2.16 -7.93 -40.59
N LEU A 271 1.90 -6.73 -40.09
CA LEU A 271 2.83 -5.88 -39.34
C LEU A 271 3.54 -6.65 -38.21
N LEU A 272 2.82 -7.47 -37.43
CA LEU A 272 3.42 -8.22 -36.32
C LEU A 272 4.45 -9.25 -36.81
N ALA A 273 4.11 -10.01 -37.86
CA ALA A 273 5.03 -10.99 -38.43
C ALA A 273 6.28 -10.33 -39.04
N ALA A 274 6.10 -9.17 -39.70
CA ALA A 274 7.20 -8.38 -40.23
C ALA A 274 8.12 -7.84 -39.12
N PHE A 275 7.54 -7.42 -37.99
CA PHE A 275 8.29 -6.99 -36.81
C PHE A 275 9.09 -8.14 -36.18
N ASP A 276 8.44 -9.28 -35.93
CA ASP A 276 9.09 -10.45 -35.32
C ASP A 276 10.26 -10.96 -36.18
N ALA A 277 10.15 -10.90 -37.51
CA ALA A 277 11.23 -11.26 -38.44
C ALA A 277 12.40 -10.27 -38.45
N ALA A 278 12.18 -9.01 -38.06
CA ALA A 278 13.20 -7.96 -38.02
C ALA A 278 13.93 -7.87 -36.66
N LEU A 279 13.46 -8.59 -35.63
CA LEU A 279 14.07 -8.54 -34.30
C LEU A 279 15.50 -9.10 -34.32
N PRO A 280 16.49 -8.37 -33.75
CA PRO A 280 17.88 -8.82 -33.71
C PRO A 280 18.16 -9.88 -32.64
N PHE A 281 17.13 -10.31 -31.90
CA PHE A 281 17.22 -11.28 -30.80
C PHE A 281 15.98 -12.17 -30.77
N ALA A 282 16.11 -13.36 -30.17
CA ALA A 282 14.97 -14.21 -29.87
C ALA A 282 14.28 -13.79 -28.57
N LEU A 283 12.96 -13.92 -28.54
CA LEU A 283 12.19 -13.72 -27.30
C LEU A 283 12.52 -14.83 -26.29
N THR A 284 12.56 -14.46 -25.01
CA THR A 284 12.63 -15.43 -23.90
C THR A 284 11.33 -16.23 -23.80
N ALA A 285 11.36 -17.38 -23.11
CA ALA A 285 10.17 -18.19 -22.88
C ALA A 285 9.06 -17.39 -22.16
N GLY A 286 9.40 -16.64 -21.12
CA GLY A 286 8.47 -15.75 -20.42
C GLY A 286 7.88 -14.65 -21.31
N GLN A 287 8.68 -14.02 -22.17
CA GLN A 287 8.18 -13.02 -23.13
C GLN A 287 7.23 -13.64 -24.16
N ALA A 288 7.57 -14.82 -24.70
CA ALA A 288 6.77 -15.53 -25.67
C ALA A 288 5.41 -15.95 -25.09
N ALA A 289 5.40 -16.56 -23.91
CA ALA A 289 4.18 -16.99 -23.22
C ALA A 289 3.27 -15.80 -22.86
N ALA A 290 3.85 -14.70 -22.36
CA ALA A 290 3.09 -13.49 -22.06
C ALA A 290 2.45 -12.88 -23.32
N ALA A 291 3.19 -12.83 -24.42
CA ALA A 291 2.70 -12.28 -25.68
C ALA A 291 1.68 -13.18 -26.37
N GLU A 292 1.80 -14.50 -26.28
CA GLU A 292 0.78 -15.45 -26.78
C GLU A 292 -0.54 -15.28 -26.02
N THR A 293 -0.47 -15.18 -24.69
CA THR A 293 -1.63 -14.93 -23.83
C THR A 293 -2.33 -13.61 -24.21
N ILE A 294 -1.57 -12.52 -24.34
CA ILE A 294 -2.09 -11.21 -24.75
C ILE A 294 -2.69 -11.29 -26.15
N SER A 295 -2.02 -11.96 -27.09
CA SER A 295 -2.49 -12.07 -28.47
C SER A 295 -3.83 -12.79 -28.58
N ARG A 296 -4.02 -13.87 -27.79
CA ARG A 296 -5.29 -14.60 -27.69
C ARG A 296 -6.40 -13.71 -27.15
N GLU A 297 -6.17 -13.00 -26.06
CA GLU A 297 -7.19 -12.17 -25.41
C GLU A 297 -7.54 -10.90 -26.21
N LEU A 298 -6.59 -10.35 -26.96
CA LEU A 298 -6.90 -9.30 -27.93
C LEU A 298 -7.85 -9.79 -29.02
N ALA A 299 -7.87 -11.09 -29.34
CA ALA A 299 -8.75 -11.65 -30.35
C ALA A 299 -10.16 -11.97 -29.83
N GLU A 300 -10.42 -11.80 -28.53
CA GLU A 300 -11.72 -12.10 -27.91
C GLU A 300 -12.71 -10.92 -28.08
N PRO A 301 -14.04 -11.19 -28.07
CA PRO A 301 -15.07 -10.16 -28.26
C PRO A 301 -15.38 -9.32 -27.02
N HIS A 302 -14.48 -9.32 -26.04
CA HIS A 302 -14.58 -8.54 -24.82
C HIS A 302 -13.22 -7.89 -24.50
N PRO A 303 -13.20 -6.74 -23.81
CA PRO A 303 -11.97 -6.04 -23.49
C PRO A 303 -11.04 -6.90 -22.62
N MET A 304 -9.74 -6.83 -22.92
CA MET A 304 -8.70 -7.49 -22.14
C MET A 304 -8.33 -6.57 -20.99
N HIS A 305 -8.17 -7.10 -19.77
CA HIS A 305 -7.70 -6.36 -18.60
C HIS A 305 -6.54 -7.11 -17.96
N ARG A 306 -5.31 -6.76 -18.36
CA ARG A 306 -4.11 -7.53 -17.99
C ARG A 306 -3.03 -6.67 -17.37
N LEU A 307 -2.38 -7.21 -16.34
CA LEU A 307 -1.17 -6.70 -15.71
C LEU A 307 0.05 -7.52 -16.14
N LEU A 308 0.93 -6.92 -16.91
CA LEU A 308 2.23 -7.48 -17.28
C LEU A 308 3.29 -7.08 -16.25
N GLN A 309 3.72 -8.05 -15.46
CA GLN A 309 4.77 -7.88 -14.47
C GLN A 309 6.08 -8.45 -14.99
N GLY A 310 7.18 -7.81 -14.64
CA GLY A 310 8.50 -8.36 -14.89
C GLY A 310 9.56 -7.40 -14.40
N GLU A 311 10.79 -7.91 -14.24
CA GLU A 311 11.90 -7.10 -13.75
C GLU A 311 12.24 -5.93 -14.69
N VAL A 312 12.97 -4.96 -14.16
CA VAL A 312 13.50 -3.84 -14.96
C VAL A 312 14.42 -4.40 -16.05
N GLY A 313 14.03 -4.21 -17.31
CA GLY A 313 14.78 -4.73 -18.46
C GLY A 313 14.39 -6.15 -18.91
N SER A 314 13.32 -6.74 -18.38
CA SER A 314 12.78 -8.04 -18.85
C SER A 314 12.11 -7.98 -20.24
N GLY A 315 12.15 -6.83 -20.93
CA GLY A 315 11.60 -6.67 -22.28
C GLY A 315 10.07 -6.45 -22.35
N LYS A 316 9.44 -5.96 -21.26
CA LYS A 316 8.00 -5.62 -21.24
C LYS A 316 7.55 -4.75 -22.43
N THR A 317 8.36 -3.76 -22.81
CA THR A 317 8.08 -2.88 -23.95
C THR A 317 7.97 -3.63 -25.28
N VAL A 318 8.74 -4.71 -25.49
CA VAL A 318 8.64 -5.53 -26.71
C VAL A 318 7.32 -6.29 -26.74
N VAL A 319 6.91 -6.86 -25.61
CA VAL A 319 5.61 -7.54 -25.47
C VAL A 319 4.45 -6.57 -25.71
N ALA A 320 4.51 -5.36 -25.14
CA ALA A 320 3.51 -4.32 -25.39
C ALA A 320 3.49 -3.85 -26.85
N LEU A 321 4.66 -3.68 -27.49
CA LEU A 321 4.73 -3.26 -28.89
C LEU A 321 4.13 -4.33 -29.83
N ARG A 322 4.35 -5.61 -29.57
CA ARG A 322 3.70 -6.71 -30.32
C ARG A 322 2.17 -6.61 -30.24
N ALA A 323 1.64 -6.35 -29.04
CA ALA A 323 0.21 -6.11 -28.83
C ALA A 323 -0.31 -4.88 -29.60
N MET A 324 0.41 -3.76 -29.57
CA MET A 324 0.06 -2.56 -30.34
C MET A 324 0.05 -2.80 -31.85
N LEU A 325 1.00 -3.60 -32.36
CA LEU A 325 1.07 -3.94 -33.77
C LEU A 325 -0.12 -4.82 -34.21
N GLN A 326 -0.52 -5.78 -33.38
CA GLN A 326 -1.72 -6.59 -33.62
C GLN A 326 -2.98 -5.72 -33.69
N VAL A 327 -3.12 -4.73 -32.80
CA VAL A 327 -4.24 -3.77 -32.86
C VAL A 327 -4.17 -2.87 -34.10
N ALA A 328 -2.96 -2.50 -34.51
CA ALA A 328 -2.71 -1.65 -35.67
C ALA A 328 -2.95 -2.36 -37.02
N GLU A 329 -3.16 -3.68 -37.03
CA GLU A 329 -3.50 -4.40 -38.25
C GLU A 329 -4.87 -3.95 -38.79
N PRO A 330 -5.01 -3.77 -40.11
CA PRO A 330 -6.32 -3.67 -40.73
C PRO A 330 -7.00 -5.05 -40.68
N GLY A 331 -8.20 -5.13 -40.13
CA GLY A 331 -8.99 -6.37 -40.00
C GLY A 331 -10.38 -6.26 -40.60
N GLU A 332 -11.06 -7.40 -40.78
CA GLU A 332 -12.46 -7.48 -41.25
C GLU A 332 -13.45 -6.75 -40.32
N SER A 333 -13.06 -6.54 -39.07
CA SER A 333 -13.84 -5.88 -38.01
C SER A 333 -13.78 -4.35 -38.04
N CYS A 334 -12.92 -3.75 -38.88
CA CYS A 334 -12.78 -2.31 -39.07
C CYS A 334 -13.29 -1.89 -40.46
N PRO A 335 -13.81 -0.65 -40.64
CA PRO A 335 -14.04 -0.09 -41.96
C PRO A 335 -12.75 -0.17 -42.77
N ALA A 336 -12.83 -0.81 -43.94
CA ALA A 336 -11.70 -1.17 -44.78
C ALA A 336 -10.67 -0.02 -44.90
N ASP A 337 -9.41 -0.36 -44.60
CA ASP A 337 -8.16 0.43 -44.76
C ASP A 337 -7.56 1.09 -43.51
N VAL A 338 -8.27 1.18 -42.36
CA VAL A 338 -7.72 1.76 -41.12
C VAL A 338 -7.73 0.73 -39.99
N GLY A 339 -6.54 0.31 -39.52
CA GLY A 339 -6.40 -0.51 -38.32
C GLY A 339 -6.62 0.29 -37.03
N GLY A 340 -6.74 -0.39 -35.89
CA GLY A 340 -6.96 0.26 -34.60
C GLY A 340 -5.77 1.10 -34.13
N GLN A 341 -6.04 2.00 -33.18
CA GLN A 341 -5.04 2.84 -32.53
C GLN A 341 -4.71 2.30 -31.14
N SER A 342 -3.44 2.43 -30.76
CA SER A 342 -2.96 2.14 -29.41
C SER A 342 -2.42 3.40 -28.74
N ALA A 343 -2.67 3.54 -27.43
CA ALA A 343 -2.13 4.62 -26.61
C ALA A 343 -1.17 4.07 -25.54
N LEU A 344 0.09 4.48 -25.54
CA LEU A 344 1.05 4.21 -24.45
C LEU A 344 1.11 5.42 -23.52
N LEU A 345 0.63 5.24 -22.30
CA LEU A 345 0.68 6.22 -21.23
C LEU A 345 1.93 6.03 -20.37
N ALA A 346 2.78 7.06 -20.30
CA ALA A 346 4.00 7.09 -19.51
C ALA A 346 3.95 8.20 -18.43
N PRO A 347 4.49 7.97 -17.22
CA PRO A 347 4.31 8.86 -16.07
C PRO A 347 4.96 10.22 -16.24
N THR A 348 6.05 10.29 -17.00
CA THR A 348 6.83 11.51 -17.21
C THR A 348 7.08 11.76 -18.70
N GLU A 349 7.30 13.03 -19.06
CA GLU A 349 7.61 13.41 -20.44
C GLU A 349 8.93 12.77 -20.92
N VAL A 350 9.89 12.59 -20.02
CA VAL A 350 11.17 11.92 -20.29
C VAL A 350 10.93 10.47 -20.69
N LEU A 351 10.10 9.74 -19.92
CA LEU A 351 9.79 8.35 -20.23
C LEU A 351 8.95 8.22 -21.50
N ALA A 352 7.99 9.12 -21.73
CA ALA A 352 7.22 9.16 -22.97
C ALA A 352 8.13 9.35 -24.19
N GLY A 353 9.07 10.30 -24.11
CA GLY A 353 10.07 10.52 -25.16
C GLY A 353 11.02 9.32 -25.36
N GLN A 354 11.38 8.62 -24.28
CA GLN A 354 12.19 7.40 -24.37
C GLN A 354 11.43 6.26 -25.05
N HIS A 355 10.19 6.00 -24.65
CA HIS A 355 9.34 5.00 -25.29
C HIS A 355 9.15 5.32 -26.76
N TYR A 356 8.90 6.58 -27.11
CA TYR A 356 8.81 7.02 -28.49
C TYR A 356 10.05 6.67 -29.31
N ARG A 357 11.24 7.04 -28.84
CA ARG A 357 12.50 6.69 -29.53
C ARG A 357 12.71 5.18 -29.63
N SER A 358 12.48 4.46 -28.54
CA SER A 358 12.69 3.00 -28.49
C SER A 358 11.73 2.25 -29.41
N VAL A 359 10.47 2.70 -29.50
CA VAL A 359 9.46 2.15 -30.42
C VAL A 359 9.83 2.48 -31.87
N VAL A 360 10.20 3.71 -32.19
CA VAL A 360 10.63 4.11 -33.54
C VAL A 360 11.86 3.30 -33.99
N GLU A 361 12.84 3.13 -33.12
CA GLU A 361 14.04 2.33 -33.38
C GLU A 361 13.70 0.86 -33.60
N ALA A 362 12.88 0.26 -32.72
CA ALA A 362 12.50 -1.14 -32.81
C ALA A 362 11.65 -1.46 -34.06
N LEU A 363 10.77 -0.54 -34.47
CA LEU A 363 9.94 -0.71 -35.66
C LEU A 363 10.76 -0.63 -36.96
N GLY A 364 11.83 0.15 -36.98
CA GLY A 364 12.58 0.43 -38.20
C GLY A 364 11.79 1.26 -39.23
N PRO A 365 12.45 1.73 -40.31
CA PRO A 365 11.86 2.73 -41.21
C PRO A 365 10.58 2.25 -41.91
N ALA A 366 10.52 0.97 -42.31
CA ALA A 366 9.40 0.42 -43.06
C ALA A 366 8.10 0.34 -42.23
N LEU A 367 8.18 -0.06 -40.96
CA LEU A 367 6.99 -0.12 -40.09
C LEU A 367 6.62 1.26 -39.54
N VAL A 368 7.59 2.15 -39.31
CA VAL A 368 7.33 3.54 -38.90
C VAL A 368 6.46 4.26 -39.93
N GLU A 369 6.70 4.07 -41.23
CA GLU A 369 5.87 4.67 -42.29
C GLU A 369 4.43 4.16 -42.26
N ARG A 370 4.22 2.88 -41.95
CA ARG A 370 2.90 2.23 -41.94
C ARG A 370 2.08 2.52 -40.68
N VAL A 371 2.74 2.57 -39.53
CA VAL A 371 2.10 2.66 -38.20
C VAL A 371 2.11 4.09 -37.66
N LYS A 372 3.04 4.92 -38.16
CA LYS A 372 3.18 6.35 -37.84
C LYS A 372 3.08 6.64 -36.33
N PRO A 373 4.06 6.17 -35.53
CA PRO A 373 4.10 6.50 -34.11
C PRO A 373 4.22 8.01 -33.90
N VAL A 374 3.48 8.55 -32.93
CA VAL A 374 3.53 9.98 -32.55
C VAL A 374 3.70 10.15 -31.04
N LEU A 375 4.28 11.29 -30.64
CA LEU A 375 4.44 11.68 -29.25
C LEU A 375 3.48 12.84 -28.92
N LEU A 376 2.74 12.74 -27.82
CA LEU A 376 1.90 13.82 -27.28
C LEU A 376 2.26 14.11 -25.82
N THR A 377 2.84 15.28 -25.58
CA THR A 377 3.15 15.78 -24.23
C THR A 377 2.51 17.15 -23.97
N SER A 378 2.47 17.57 -22.71
CA SER A 378 1.84 18.83 -22.30
C SER A 378 2.63 20.06 -22.76
N ARG A 379 3.94 19.90 -22.99
CA ARG A 379 4.86 20.99 -23.38
C ARG A 379 5.09 21.12 -24.89
N MET A 380 4.37 20.39 -25.73
CA MET A 380 4.52 20.52 -27.18
C MET A 380 4.15 21.92 -27.69
N PRO A 381 4.90 22.49 -28.65
CA PRO A 381 4.54 23.73 -29.32
C PRO A 381 3.14 23.64 -29.93
N ALA A 382 2.38 24.74 -29.89
CA ALA A 382 0.97 24.73 -30.29
C ALA A 382 0.73 24.26 -31.75
N GLY A 383 1.63 24.59 -32.68
CA GLY A 383 1.54 24.16 -34.07
C GLY A 383 1.73 22.66 -34.24
N GLU A 384 2.75 22.10 -33.59
CA GLU A 384 3.05 20.68 -33.59
C GLU A 384 1.93 19.88 -32.91
N ARG A 385 1.49 20.34 -31.72
CA ARG A 385 0.38 19.74 -30.98
C ARG A 385 -0.89 19.65 -31.82
N ARG A 386 -1.27 20.71 -32.55
CA ARG A 386 -2.46 20.69 -33.42
C ARG A 386 -2.32 19.66 -34.53
N ARG A 387 -1.15 19.55 -35.16
CA ARG A 387 -0.89 18.54 -36.19
C ARG A 387 -1.01 17.13 -35.62
N THR A 388 -0.38 16.86 -34.48
CA THR A 388 -0.45 15.56 -33.80
C THR A 388 -1.89 15.21 -33.43
N LEU A 389 -2.68 16.14 -32.88
CA LEU A 389 -4.09 15.90 -32.56
C LEU A 389 -4.93 15.56 -33.79
N LEU A 390 -4.66 16.20 -34.95
CA LEU A 390 -5.33 15.86 -36.20
C LEU A 390 -4.93 14.45 -36.69
N GLU A 391 -3.65 14.09 -36.59
CA GLU A 391 -3.16 12.74 -36.93
C GLU A 391 -3.78 11.65 -36.03
N ILE A 392 -4.03 11.95 -34.75
CA ILE A 392 -4.72 11.05 -33.82
C ILE A 392 -6.21 10.94 -34.18
N ALA A 393 -6.92 12.06 -34.33
CA ALA A 393 -8.35 12.08 -34.59
C ALA A 393 -8.73 11.52 -35.98
N SER A 394 -7.81 11.56 -36.94
CA SER A 394 -8.01 10.97 -38.28
C SER A 394 -7.69 9.48 -38.37
N GLY A 395 -7.11 8.87 -37.32
CA GLY A 395 -6.64 7.48 -37.36
C GLY A 395 -5.31 7.30 -38.11
N ALA A 396 -4.68 8.37 -38.60
CA ALA A 396 -3.42 8.29 -39.34
C ALA A 396 -2.25 7.82 -38.45
N ALA A 397 -2.26 8.18 -37.17
CA ALA A 397 -1.30 7.68 -36.19
C ALA A 397 -1.87 6.43 -35.48
N ARG A 398 -1.28 5.25 -35.71
CA ARG A 398 -1.75 3.99 -35.11
C ARG A 398 -1.14 3.74 -33.73
N ILE A 399 0.01 4.34 -33.43
CA ILE A 399 0.62 4.29 -32.09
C ILE A 399 0.79 5.71 -31.57
N VAL A 400 0.20 5.99 -30.41
CA VAL A 400 0.26 7.29 -29.75
C VAL A 400 0.92 7.11 -28.39
N ILE A 401 2.05 7.78 -28.18
CA ILE A 401 2.80 7.71 -26.92
C ILE A 401 2.68 9.05 -26.23
N GLY A 402 2.43 9.09 -24.94
CA GLY A 402 2.24 10.36 -24.26
C GLY A 402 2.13 10.28 -22.75
N THR A 403 1.97 11.44 -22.15
CA THR A 403 1.75 11.59 -20.71
C THR A 403 0.26 11.79 -20.43
N HIS A 404 -0.08 12.35 -19.26
CA HIS A 404 -1.45 12.80 -18.94
C HIS A 404 -2.08 13.71 -20.01
N ALA A 405 -1.28 14.30 -20.90
CA ALA A 405 -1.75 15.02 -22.07
C ALA A 405 -2.74 14.22 -22.94
N LEU A 406 -2.63 12.89 -22.98
CA LEU A 406 -3.55 12.00 -23.72
C LEU A 406 -4.96 11.98 -23.15
N MET A 407 -5.11 12.32 -21.87
CA MET A 407 -6.38 12.28 -21.14
C MET A 407 -7.16 13.59 -21.23
N ALA A 408 -6.53 14.67 -21.71
CA ALA A 408 -7.17 15.98 -21.81
C ALA A 408 -8.41 15.95 -22.74
N ASP A 409 -9.41 16.77 -22.46
CA ASP A 409 -10.70 16.80 -23.19
C ASP A 409 -10.53 17.01 -24.70
N GLY A 410 -9.50 17.75 -25.12
CA GLY A 410 -9.21 18.03 -26.54
C GLY A 410 -8.59 16.87 -27.33
N VAL A 411 -8.39 15.70 -26.73
CA VAL A 411 -7.85 14.50 -27.41
C VAL A 411 -8.99 13.54 -27.75
N SER A 412 -9.16 13.28 -29.04
CA SER A 412 -10.12 12.30 -29.57
C SER A 412 -9.39 11.32 -30.46
N PHE A 413 -9.68 10.03 -30.28
CA PHE A 413 -9.16 8.94 -31.12
C PHE A 413 -10.22 8.55 -32.15
N PHE A 414 -9.77 8.10 -33.32
CA PHE A 414 -10.64 7.54 -34.34
C PHE A 414 -11.15 6.16 -33.91
N ASP A 415 -10.24 5.28 -33.49
CA ASP A 415 -10.54 3.92 -33.02
C ASP A 415 -9.48 3.49 -31.99
N LEU A 416 -9.66 3.89 -30.72
CA LEU A 416 -8.77 3.47 -29.64
C LEU A 416 -9.08 2.01 -29.26
N GLY A 417 -8.21 1.08 -29.68
CA GLY A 417 -8.37 -0.35 -29.42
C GLY A 417 -7.56 -0.87 -28.23
N LEU A 418 -6.42 -0.27 -27.91
CA LEU A 418 -5.57 -0.70 -26.80
C LEU A 418 -4.96 0.47 -26.04
N ILE A 419 -5.03 0.41 -24.71
CA ILE A 419 -4.35 1.28 -23.79
C ILE A 419 -3.24 0.48 -23.10
N VAL A 420 -2.01 0.99 -23.19
CA VAL A 420 -0.87 0.46 -22.45
C VAL A 420 -0.46 1.47 -21.39
N VAL A 421 -0.43 1.07 -20.13
CA VAL A 421 -0.05 1.94 -19.01
C VAL A 421 1.28 1.47 -18.45
N ASP A 422 2.34 2.26 -18.57
CA ASP A 422 3.64 1.95 -17.97
C ASP A 422 3.74 2.51 -16.54
N GLU A 423 4.42 1.79 -15.65
CA GLU A 423 4.52 2.10 -14.21
C GLU A 423 3.16 2.44 -13.58
N GLN A 424 2.20 1.52 -13.68
CA GLN A 424 0.79 1.79 -13.34
C GLN A 424 0.56 2.42 -11.96
N HIS A 425 1.44 2.15 -10.98
CA HIS A 425 1.32 2.62 -9.61
C HIS A 425 1.46 4.16 -9.48
N ARG A 426 1.98 4.83 -10.52
CA ARG A 426 2.08 6.30 -10.57
C ARG A 426 0.82 6.99 -11.10
N PHE A 427 -0.16 6.23 -11.60
CA PHE A 427 -1.39 6.76 -12.16
C PHE A 427 -2.59 6.49 -11.27
N GLY A 428 -3.42 7.52 -11.06
CA GLY A 428 -4.66 7.39 -10.29
C GLY A 428 -5.71 6.54 -11.02
N VAL A 429 -6.67 6.00 -10.27
CA VAL A 429 -7.81 5.23 -10.83
C VAL A 429 -8.59 6.08 -11.84
N GLU A 430 -8.88 7.34 -11.51
CA GLU A 430 -9.65 8.29 -12.33
C GLU A 430 -8.96 8.59 -13.67
N GLN A 431 -7.64 8.72 -13.66
CA GLN A 431 -6.84 8.94 -14.86
C GLN A 431 -7.01 7.77 -15.85
N ARG A 432 -7.02 6.54 -15.34
CA ARG A 432 -7.21 5.34 -16.17
C ARG A 432 -8.63 5.28 -16.76
N GLU A 433 -9.65 5.63 -15.98
CA GLU A 433 -11.02 5.68 -16.48
C GLU A 433 -11.22 6.76 -17.55
N ALA A 434 -10.62 7.94 -17.38
CA ALA A 434 -10.71 9.03 -18.36
C ALA A 434 -10.20 8.63 -19.76
N LEU A 435 -9.14 7.81 -19.83
CA LEU A 435 -8.63 7.30 -21.10
C LEU A 435 -9.49 6.15 -21.64
N ARG A 436 -10.03 5.28 -20.78
CA ARG A 436 -10.96 4.20 -21.18
C ARG A 436 -12.21 4.79 -21.84
N LEU A 437 -12.75 5.89 -21.30
CA LEU A 437 -13.91 6.60 -21.84
C LEU A 437 -13.67 7.27 -23.20
N LYS A 438 -12.41 7.39 -23.67
CA LYS A 438 -12.09 7.91 -25.01
C LYS A 438 -12.19 6.85 -26.11
N GLY A 439 -12.36 5.58 -25.77
CA GLY A 439 -12.61 4.48 -26.70
C GLY A 439 -13.91 3.75 -26.40
N ALA A 440 -14.36 2.91 -27.32
CA ALA A 440 -15.49 2.01 -27.11
C ALA A 440 -15.00 0.72 -26.43
N GLU A 441 -14.81 0.77 -25.10
CA GLU A 441 -14.27 -0.32 -24.27
C GLU A 441 -12.94 -0.90 -24.81
N PRO A 442 -11.86 -0.09 -24.84
CA PRO A 442 -10.55 -0.53 -25.30
C PRO A 442 -9.95 -1.61 -24.40
N HIS A 443 -9.12 -2.49 -24.98
CA HIS A 443 -8.27 -3.40 -24.21
C HIS A 443 -7.29 -2.59 -23.34
N VAL A 444 -6.95 -3.09 -22.16
CA VAL A 444 -6.04 -2.45 -21.19
C VAL A 444 -4.92 -3.42 -20.82
N LEU A 445 -3.68 -2.97 -21.07
CA LEU A 445 -2.44 -3.64 -20.65
C LEU A 445 -1.68 -2.73 -19.69
N ALA A 446 -1.78 -2.98 -18.40
CA ALA A 446 -0.95 -2.33 -17.40
C ALA A 446 0.42 -3.01 -17.31
N MET A 447 1.48 -2.26 -17.13
CA MET A 447 2.84 -2.77 -16.91
C MET A 447 3.40 -2.22 -15.60
N THR A 448 4.20 -3.04 -14.93
CA THR A 448 4.96 -2.62 -13.75
C THR A 448 6.35 -3.22 -13.77
N ALA A 449 7.36 -2.41 -13.43
CA ALA A 449 8.72 -2.91 -13.27
C ALA A 449 9.02 -3.39 -11.85
N THR A 450 8.24 -2.97 -10.87
CA THR A 450 8.25 -3.51 -9.52
C THR A 450 7.33 -4.74 -9.48
N PRO A 451 7.87 -5.94 -9.19
CA PRO A 451 7.03 -7.09 -8.91
C PRO A 451 6.11 -6.76 -7.74
N ILE A 452 4.82 -7.08 -7.88
CA ILE A 452 3.83 -6.91 -6.81
C ILE A 452 3.61 -8.29 -6.21
N PRO A 453 3.69 -8.46 -4.88
CA PRO A 453 3.43 -9.75 -4.25
C PRO A 453 2.07 -10.27 -4.70
N ARG A 454 1.96 -11.58 -4.90
CA ARG A 454 0.72 -12.20 -5.40
C ARG A 454 -0.48 -11.83 -4.53
N THR A 455 -0.29 -11.77 -3.21
CA THR A 455 -1.32 -11.40 -2.24
C THR A 455 -1.83 -9.97 -2.45
N VAL A 456 -0.92 -9.01 -2.66
CA VAL A 456 -1.27 -7.61 -2.99
C VAL A 456 -1.92 -7.50 -4.36
N ALA A 457 -1.43 -8.26 -5.35
CA ALA A 457 -2.06 -8.33 -6.66
C ALA A 457 -3.52 -8.84 -6.56
N LEU A 458 -3.78 -9.85 -5.74
CA LEU A 458 -5.14 -10.38 -5.55
C LEU A 458 -6.09 -9.41 -4.83
N THR A 459 -5.60 -8.53 -3.96
CA THR A 459 -6.44 -7.59 -3.19
C THR A 459 -6.59 -6.21 -3.84
N ALA A 460 -5.52 -5.67 -4.40
CA ALA A 460 -5.47 -4.29 -4.91
C ALA A 460 -5.67 -4.21 -6.43
N PHE A 461 -5.34 -5.28 -7.15
CA PHE A 461 -5.38 -5.37 -8.61
C PHE A 461 -6.11 -6.64 -9.07
N GLY A 462 -6.95 -7.24 -8.21
CA GLY A 462 -7.54 -8.55 -8.45
C GLY A 462 -8.60 -8.59 -9.56
N ASP A 463 -8.96 -7.42 -10.10
CA ASP A 463 -9.74 -7.21 -11.32
C ASP A 463 -8.89 -7.41 -12.59
N LEU A 464 -7.56 -7.34 -12.50
CA LEU A 464 -6.63 -7.59 -13.60
C LEU A 464 -6.11 -9.03 -13.59
N GLU A 465 -5.98 -9.63 -14.78
CA GLU A 465 -5.22 -10.87 -14.93
C GLU A 465 -3.73 -10.60 -14.97
N SER A 466 -2.90 -11.36 -14.24
CA SER A 466 -1.45 -11.13 -14.22
C SER A 466 -0.70 -12.07 -15.17
N SER A 467 0.19 -11.52 -16.00
CA SER A 467 1.24 -12.27 -16.69
C SER A 467 2.60 -11.88 -16.13
N VAL A 468 3.44 -12.86 -15.81
CA VAL A 468 4.76 -12.63 -15.19
C VAL A 468 5.88 -13.05 -16.13
N ILE A 469 6.82 -12.14 -16.39
CA ILE A 469 8.09 -12.42 -17.07
C ILE A 469 9.19 -12.49 -16.01
N ARG A 470 9.60 -13.71 -15.65
CA ARG A 470 10.72 -13.96 -14.72
C ARG A 470 12.08 -13.99 -15.43
N ASP A 471 12.09 -14.36 -16.70
CA ASP A 471 13.33 -14.53 -17.45
C ASP A 471 13.95 -13.17 -17.82
N LEU A 472 15.26 -13.06 -17.61
CA LEU A 472 16.06 -11.95 -18.12
C LEU A 472 16.55 -12.27 -19.54
N PRO A 473 16.64 -11.29 -20.45
CA PRO A 473 17.17 -11.51 -21.80
C PRO A 473 18.59 -12.09 -21.78
N PRO A 474 18.94 -13.01 -22.70
CA PRO A 474 20.27 -13.60 -22.79
C PRO A 474 21.34 -12.52 -23.07
N GLY A 475 22.51 -12.63 -22.42
CA GLY A 475 23.63 -11.69 -22.55
C GLY A 475 23.80 -10.72 -21.38
N ARG A 476 22.86 -10.71 -20.42
CA ARG A 476 22.97 -9.89 -19.21
C ARG A 476 23.80 -10.60 -18.13
N GLN A 477 24.88 -9.98 -17.67
CA GLN A 477 25.81 -10.56 -16.67
C GLN A 477 25.33 -10.42 -15.21
N GLY A 478 24.16 -9.82 -14.98
CA GLY A 478 23.63 -9.55 -13.63
C GLY A 478 24.24 -8.33 -12.96
N THR A 479 23.85 -8.08 -11.72
CA THR A 479 24.39 -6.97 -10.89
C THR A 479 24.68 -7.48 -9.49
N GLU A 480 25.95 -7.47 -9.11
CA GLU A 480 26.35 -7.79 -7.73
C GLU A 480 26.04 -6.60 -6.82
N THR A 481 25.45 -6.86 -5.66
CA THR A 481 25.02 -5.81 -4.73
C THR A 481 25.69 -6.00 -3.39
N PHE A 482 26.30 -4.94 -2.86
CA PHE A 482 26.99 -4.96 -1.58
C PHE A 482 26.53 -3.82 -0.68
N VAL A 483 26.29 -4.14 0.59
CA VAL A 483 26.02 -3.12 1.61
C VAL A 483 27.33 -2.58 2.17
N VAL A 484 27.45 -1.26 2.23
CA VAL A 484 28.61 -0.52 2.73
C VAL A 484 28.23 0.19 4.04
N PRO A 485 28.40 -0.47 5.21
CA PRO A 485 28.15 0.15 6.51
C PRO A 485 29.23 1.19 6.83
N ILE A 486 28.86 2.47 6.80
CA ILE A 486 29.84 3.56 6.89
C ILE A 486 30.38 3.77 8.32
N PHE A 487 29.60 3.42 9.35
CA PHE A 487 30.04 3.55 10.75
C PHE A 487 30.94 2.39 11.19
N GLU A 488 30.55 1.16 10.86
CA GLU A 488 31.30 -0.02 11.25
C GLU A 488 32.59 -0.16 10.43
N LYS A 489 32.54 0.21 9.15
CA LYS A 489 33.65 0.04 8.21
C LYS A 489 33.88 1.28 7.35
N PRO A 490 34.41 2.38 7.93
CA PRO A 490 34.65 3.63 7.19
C PRO A 490 35.56 3.45 5.96
N ARG A 491 36.52 2.52 6.02
CA ARG A 491 37.41 2.19 4.90
C ARG A 491 36.68 1.62 3.69
N TRP A 492 35.50 1.03 3.87
CA TRP A 492 34.71 0.50 2.75
C TRP A 492 34.05 1.62 1.94
N ALA A 493 33.69 2.74 2.58
CA ALA A 493 33.21 3.92 1.86
C ALA A 493 34.30 4.51 0.95
N GLU A 494 35.53 4.61 1.47
CA GLU A 494 36.70 5.01 0.66
C GLU A 494 36.98 4.04 -0.50
N ARG A 495 36.84 2.72 -0.25
CA ARG A 495 36.98 1.70 -1.29
C ARG A 495 35.91 1.85 -2.38
N ALA A 496 34.67 2.20 -2.03
CA ALA A 496 33.59 2.44 -2.97
C ALA A 496 33.93 3.59 -3.94
N TRP A 497 34.49 4.69 -3.44
CA TRP A 497 34.94 5.80 -4.28
C TRP A 497 36.14 5.45 -5.15
N LEU A 498 37.12 4.72 -4.62
CA LEU A 498 38.23 4.21 -5.44
C LEU A 498 37.70 3.31 -6.57
N ARG A 499 36.68 2.49 -6.29
CA ARG A 499 36.06 1.64 -7.31
C ARG A 499 35.41 2.45 -8.43
N THR A 500 34.80 3.60 -8.14
CA THR A 500 34.32 4.54 -9.16
C THR A 500 35.43 4.93 -10.13
N THR A 501 36.62 5.29 -9.61
CA THR A 501 37.74 5.70 -10.45
C THR A 501 38.29 4.56 -11.33
N GLU A 502 38.32 3.32 -10.82
CA GLU A 502 38.72 2.12 -11.58
C GLU A 502 37.76 1.86 -12.75
N GLU A 503 36.46 2.04 -12.53
CA GLU A 503 35.41 1.82 -13.52
C GLU A 503 35.48 2.88 -14.63
N VAL A 504 35.65 4.15 -14.26
CA VAL A 504 35.84 5.25 -15.21
C VAL A 504 37.15 5.12 -15.98
N ALA A 505 38.24 4.71 -15.34
CA ALA A 505 39.51 4.44 -16.02
C ALA A 505 39.41 3.32 -17.07
N ALA A 506 38.47 2.39 -16.86
CA ALA A 506 38.13 1.35 -17.83
C ALA A 506 37.15 1.82 -18.92
N GLY A 507 36.85 3.12 -19.03
CA GLY A 507 35.96 3.72 -20.02
C GLY A 507 34.47 3.56 -19.70
N ARG A 508 34.12 3.18 -18.48
CA ARG A 508 32.73 2.93 -18.04
C ARG A 508 32.18 4.12 -17.26
N GLN A 509 30.88 4.10 -16.99
CA GLN A 509 30.19 5.22 -16.35
C GLN A 509 29.53 4.82 -15.04
N VAL A 510 29.36 5.78 -14.13
CA VAL A 510 28.91 5.53 -12.76
C VAL A 510 27.75 6.45 -12.36
N TYR A 511 26.72 5.86 -11.74
CA TYR A 511 25.64 6.58 -11.08
C TYR A 511 25.92 6.73 -9.59
N VAL A 512 25.63 7.91 -9.04
CA VAL A 512 25.65 8.19 -7.60
C VAL A 512 24.31 8.80 -7.20
N VAL A 513 23.54 8.12 -6.34
CA VAL A 513 22.19 8.54 -5.96
C VAL A 513 22.17 9.07 -4.53
N CYS A 514 21.50 10.19 -4.33
CA CYS A 514 21.32 10.86 -3.04
C CYS A 514 19.83 11.04 -2.72
N PRO A 515 19.41 10.97 -1.44
CA PRO A 515 18.02 11.13 -1.04
C PRO A 515 17.52 12.59 -1.09
N ALA A 516 18.40 13.58 -1.20
CA ALA A 516 18.03 14.99 -1.18
C ALA A 516 18.69 15.81 -2.30
N ILE A 517 18.04 16.91 -2.71
CA ILE A 517 18.58 17.87 -3.67
C ILE A 517 19.66 18.72 -2.99
N ALA A 518 19.30 19.34 -1.86
CA ALA A 518 20.16 20.12 -0.99
C ALA A 518 20.01 19.63 0.46
N ALA A 519 20.94 20.01 1.35
CA ALA A 519 21.05 19.47 2.71
C ALA A 519 19.74 19.50 3.55
N ASN A 520 18.74 20.30 3.16
CA ASN A 520 17.42 20.40 3.81
C ASN A 520 16.23 20.47 2.82
N THR A 521 16.41 20.10 1.54
CA THR A 521 15.35 20.20 0.52
C THR A 521 15.13 18.82 -0.12
N ARG A 522 13.98 18.20 0.19
CA ARG A 522 13.51 16.93 -0.38
C ARG A 522 12.58 17.18 -1.57
N GLU A 523 12.38 16.18 -2.42
CA GLU A 523 11.38 16.23 -3.49
C GLU A 523 9.96 16.00 -2.94
N GLU A 524 8.95 16.63 -3.56
CA GLU A 524 7.54 16.36 -3.25
C GLU A 524 7.18 14.94 -3.70
N GLY A 525 6.83 14.06 -2.75
CA GLY A 525 6.43 12.66 -3.00
C GLY A 525 7.38 11.59 -2.44
N ASP A 526 8.50 11.96 -1.81
CA ASP A 526 9.31 11.04 -0.99
C ASP A 526 8.80 11.07 0.46
N GLU A 527 7.97 10.09 0.83
CA GLU A 527 7.65 9.84 2.24
C GLU A 527 8.85 9.18 2.90
N ASP A 528 9.33 9.77 3.99
CA ASP A 528 10.42 9.18 4.76
C ASP A 528 9.86 7.95 5.50
N PRO A 529 10.29 6.72 5.20
CA PRO A 529 9.76 5.54 5.87
C PRO A 529 10.13 5.51 7.36
N THR A 530 11.05 6.39 7.82
CA THR A 530 11.35 6.59 9.24
C THR A 530 10.53 7.72 9.88
N SER A 531 9.81 8.54 9.10
CA SER A 531 8.96 9.62 9.66
C SER A 531 7.69 9.10 10.34
N ALA A 532 7.22 7.89 9.97
CA ALA A 532 6.17 7.19 10.71
C ALA A 532 6.63 6.77 12.12
N GLU A 533 7.94 6.64 12.35
CA GLU A 533 8.54 6.37 13.67
C GLU A 533 8.97 7.65 14.40
N ALA A 534 9.10 8.78 13.69
CA ALA A 534 9.53 10.07 14.26
C ALA A 534 8.37 11.00 14.67
N ALA A 535 7.11 10.59 14.46
CA ALA A 535 5.94 11.38 14.85
C ALA A 535 5.57 11.28 16.36
N ASP A 536 6.29 10.47 17.14
CA ASP A 536 6.15 10.46 18.60
C ASP A 536 7.55 10.41 19.27
N GLY A 537 8.08 11.58 19.63
CA GLY A 537 9.40 11.69 20.23
C GLY A 537 9.66 13.09 20.78
N GLY A 538 9.55 13.22 22.10
CA GLY A 538 9.79 14.44 22.85
C GLY A 538 11.24 14.96 22.77
N GLU A 539 11.41 16.15 23.30
CA GLU A 539 12.67 16.91 23.41
C GLU A 539 13.81 16.07 24.01
N GLY A 540 14.61 15.45 23.13
CA GLY A 540 15.77 14.64 23.49
C GLY A 540 16.46 13.95 22.30
N ALA A 541 16.13 14.30 21.05
CA ALA A 541 16.68 13.66 19.87
C ALA A 541 18.17 14.02 19.68
N VAL A 542 19.01 13.00 19.55
CA VAL A 542 20.38 13.10 19.00
C VAL A 542 20.28 13.83 17.64
N PRO A 543 21.13 14.83 17.35
CA PRO A 543 20.98 15.61 16.13
C PRO A 543 21.01 14.70 14.90
N ALA A 544 19.89 14.67 14.17
CA ALA A 544 19.77 13.93 12.93
C ALA A 544 20.88 14.38 11.96
N ARG A 545 21.68 13.43 11.49
CA ARG A 545 22.72 13.69 10.49
C ARG A 545 22.07 14.35 9.26
N PRO A 546 22.67 15.42 8.70
CA PRO A 546 22.17 16.01 7.47
C PRO A 546 22.22 14.99 6.33
N LEU A 547 21.14 14.91 5.56
CA LEU A 547 20.99 13.95 4.46
C LEU A 547 22.07 14.19 3.40
N ALA A 548 22.58 13.10 2.82
CA ALA A 548 23.37 13.20 1.61
C ALA A 548 22.56 13.93 0.53
N SER A 549 23.16 14.98 -0.03
CA SER A 549 22.53 15.79 -1.08
C SER A 549 23.36 15.78 -2.35
N VAL A 550 22.71 15.98 -3.49
CA VAL A 550 23.39 16.02 -4.79
C VAL A 550 24.45 17.11 -4.82
N ASP A 551 24.12 18.33 -4.37
CA ASP A 551 25.06 19.46 -4.38
C ASP A 551 26.29 19.20 -3.50
N ALA A 552 26.08 18.69 -2.28
CA ALA A 552 27.16 18.36 -1.37
C ALA A 552 28.04 17.22 -1.90
N THR A 553 27.42 16.22 -2.52
CA THR A 553 28.14 15.07 -3.10
C THR A 553 28.97 15.48 -4.30
N VAL A 554 28.44 16.33 -5.20
CA VAL A 554 29.21 16.86 -6.34
C VAL A 554 30.41 17.68 -5.85
N ALA A 555 30.21 18.54 -4.84
CA ALA A 555 31.30 19.31 -4.26
C ALA A 555 32.36 18.42 -3.60
N GLU A 556 31.92 17.39 -2.86
CA GLU A 556 32.78 16.38 -2.24
C GLU A 556 33.62 15.67 -3.31
N LEU A 557 33.00 15.11 -4.35
CA LEU A 557 33.70 14.37 -5.40
C LEU A 557 34.68 15.25 -6.17
N ARG A 558 34.32 16.51 -6.49
CA ARG A 558 35.24 17.45 -7.18
C ARG A 558 36.43 17.86 -6.32
N ALA A 559 36.30 17.86 -4.99
CA ALA A 559 37.39 18.18 -4.09
C ALA A 559 38.38 17.01 -3.89
N ARG A 560 38.00 15.78 -4.26
CA ARG A 560 38.85 14.59 -4.09
C ARG A 560 39.97 14.54 -5.14
N PRO A 561 41.23 14.31 -4.74
CA PRO A 561 42.35 14.19 -5.68
C PRO A 561 42.16 13.07 -6.70
N ASP A 562 41.59 11.92 -6.29
CA ASP A 562 41.41 10.75 -7.14
C ASP A 562 40.35 10.96 -8.24
N PHE A 563 39.52 12.00 -8.11
CA PHE A 563 38.49 12.38 -9.08
C PHE A 563 38.93 13.55 -9.96
N ALA A 564 40.18 14.01 -9.80
CA ALA A 564 40.73 15.08 -10.62
C ALA A 564 40.72 14.68 -12.11
N GLY A 565 40.04 15.49 -12.93
CA GLY A 565 39.90 15.25 -14.37
C GLY A 565 38.67 14.44 -14.79
N LEU A 566 37.88 13.90 -13.85
CA LEU A 566 36.62 13.24 -14.17
C LEU A 566 35.51 14.24 -14.49
N ARG A 567 34.65 13.90 -15.46
CA ARG A 567 33.52 14.73 -15.88
C ARG A 567 32.30 14.38 -15.03
N ILE A 568 32.04 15.21 -14.01
CA ILE A 568 30.98 15.01 -13.02
C ILE A 568 29.82 15.99 -13.26
N ALA A 569 28.61 15.47 -13.40
CA ALA A 569 27.38 16.24 -13.57
C ALA A 569 26.33 15.93 -12.49
N ALA A 570 25.45 16.89 -12.25
CA ALA A 570 24.32 16.78 -11.33
C ALA A 570 23.00 16.58 -12.12
N LEU A 571 22.07 15.80 -11.58
CA LEU A 571 20.70 15.67 -12.09
C LEU A 571 19.69 15.65 -10.93
N THR A 572 18.83 16.65 -10.84
CA THR A 572 17.86 16.75 -9.73
C THR A 572 16.43 17.01 -10.24
N GLY A 573 15.42 16.72 -9.43
CA GLY A 573 14.01 16.94 -9.77
C GLY A 573 13.68 18.41 -10.03
N ALA A 574 14.42 19.32 -9.41
CA ALA A 574 14.25 20.76 -9.57
C ALA A 574 14.72 21.31 -10.93
N MET A 575 15.52 20.56 -11.69
CA MET A 575 16.02 21.02 -13.01
C MET A 575 14.90 21.11 -14.05
N ARG A 576 15.04 22.04 -15.00
CA ARG A 576 14.12 22.15 -16.13
C ARG A 576 14.23 20.90 -17.02
N SER A 577 13.15 20.48 -17.68
CA SER A 577 13.16 19.25 -18.48
C SER A 577 14.20 19.27 -19.60
N GLU A 578 14.40 20.41 -20.27
CA GLU A 578 15.42 20.55 -21.33
C GLU A 578 16.84 20.34 -20.80
N GLU A 579 17.12 20.82 -19.59
CA GLU A 579 18.41 20.65 -18.91
C GLU A 579 18.61 19.18 -18.50
N LYS A 580 17.57 18.54 -17.95
CA LYS A 580 17.59 17.10 -17.63
C LYS A 580 17.88 16.26 -18.88
N ASP A 581 17.17 16.53 -19.97
CA ASP A 581 17.34 15.81 -21.24
C ASP A 581 18.71 16.05 -21.86
N ALA A 582 19.29 17.24 -21.71
CA ALA A 582 20.65 17.54 -22.17
C ALA A 582 21.69 16.76 -21.35
N VAL A 583 21.60 16.78 -20.02
CA VAL A 583 22.50 16.04 -19.12
C VAL A 583 22.41 14.54 -19.38
N MET A 584 21.20 14.01 -19.52
CA MET A 584 21.01 12.59 -19.80
C MET A 584 21.51 12.16 -21.17
N ARG A 585 21.40 13.02 -22.20
CA ARG A 585 22.00 12.77 -23.52
C ARG A 585 23.52 12.77 -23.46
N ALA A 586 24.11 13.75 -22.78
CA ALA A 586 25.56 13.82 -22.59
C ALA A 586 26.07 12.59 -21.81
N PHE A 587 25.35 12.16 -20.78
CA PHE A 587 25.68 10.93 -20.06
C PHE A 587 25.52 9.70 -20.96
N ALA A 588 24.42 9.54 -21.70
CA ALA A 588 24.28 8.40 -22.62
C ALA A 588 25.36 8.36 -23.74
N ALA A 589 25.87 9.52 -24.16
CA ALA A 589 26.93 9.65 -25.15
C ALA A 589 28.35 9.41 -24.60
N GLY A 590 28.52 9.18 -23.29
CA GLY A 590 29.84 9.05 -22.67
C GLY A 590 30.57 10.38 -22.52
N GLU A 591 29.87 11.52 -22.55
CA GLU A 591 30.43 12.85 -22.31
C GLU A 591 30.55 13.18 -20.82
N ILE A 592 29.86 12.43 -19.97
CA ILE A 592 29.87 12.54 -18.50
C ILE A 592 30.26 11.17 -17.93
N ASP A 593 31.22 11.15 -17.02
CA ASP A 593 31.74 9.91 -16.42
C ASP A 593 30.93 9.50 -15.19
N VAL A 594 30.59 10.49 -14.35
CA VAL A 594 29.88 10.29 -13.09
C VAL A 594 28.65 11.19 -13.04
N LEU A 595 27.47 10.58 -12.94
CA LEU A 595 26.21 11.29 -12.76
C LEU A 595 25.74 11.20 -11.31
N VAL A 596 25.70 12.33 -10.63
CA VAL A 596 25.16 12.45 -9.27
C VAL A 596 23.70 12.90 -9.35
N ALA A 597 22.78 12.11 -8.85
CA ALA A 597 21.36 12.35 -9.02
C ALA A 597 20.49 12.07 -7.79
N THR A 598 19.27 12.57 -7.78
CA THR A 598 18.20 12.11 -6.87
C THR A 598 17.48 10.87 -7.44
N THR A 599 16.37 10.47 -6.81
CA THR A 599 15.44 9.43 -7.30
C THR A 599 14.88 9.69 -8.69
N VAL A 600 15.11 10.85 -9.32
CA VAL A 600 14.69 11.12 -10.70
C VAL A 600 15.21 10.09 -11.72
N ILE A 601 16.35 9.44 -11.46
CA ILE A 601 16.85 8.37 -12.34
C ILE A 601 16.06 7.06 -12.21
N GLU A 602 15.20 6.94 -11.19
CA GLU A 602 14.22 5.86 -11.05
C GLU A 602 13.38 5.74 -12.33
N VAL A 603 13.14 6.84 -13.04
CA VAL A 603 12.37 6.87 -14.29
C VAL A 603 13.27 7.18 -15.50
N GLY A 604 13.84 6.12 -16.07
CA GLY A 604 13.92 6.02 -17.53
C GLY A 604 15.05 6.72 -18.28
N VAL A 605 16.30 6.27 -18.10
CA VAL A 605 17.26 6.20 -19.21
C VAL A 605 18.02 4.88 -19.13
N ASN A 606 18.18 4.21 -20.27
CA ASN A 606 19.04 3.03 -20.40
C ASN A 606 20.43 3.50 -20.87
N VAL A 607 21.47 3.32 -20.04
CA VAL A 607 22.86 3.60 -20.41
C VAL A 607 23.64 2.30 -20.35
N PRO A 608 23.81 1.58 -21.47
CA PRO A 608 24.46 0.25 -21.48
C PRO A 608 25.88 0.25 -20.93
N ASN A 609 26.60 1.38 -21.06
CA ASN A 609 27.97 1.56 -20.56
C ASN A 609 28.06 1.88 -19.06
N ALA A 610 26.93 2.11 -18.39
CA ALA A 610 26.90 2.34 -16.94
C ALA A 610 27.00 1.01 -16.19
N SER A 611 28.15 0.79 -15.54
CA SER A 611 28.48 -0.45 -14.84
C SER A 611 28.26 -0.36 -13.33
N THR A 612 28.36 0.83 -12.73
CA THR A 612 28.33 0.98 -11.26
C THR A 612 27.24 1.92 -10.78
N MET A 613 26.53 1.52 -9.73
CA MET A 613 25.51 2.27 -9.01
C MET A 613 25.97 2.44 -7.56
N ILE A 614 26.00 3.67 -7.05
CA ILE A 614 26.28 3.98 -5.65
C ILE A 614 25.08 4.70 -5.07
N VAL A 615 24.46 4.16 -4.04
CA VAL A 615 23.34 4.82 -3.34
C VAL A 615 23.83 5.30 -1.98
N ARG A 616 23.82 6.61 -1.75
CA ARG A 616 24.16 7.21 -0.45
C ARG A 616 22.96 7.21 0.47
N ASP A 617 23.20 6.97 1.76
CA ASP A 617 22.15 6.87 2.80
C ASP A 617 21.00 5.94 2.35
N ALA A 618 21.36 4.75 1.87
CA ALA A 618 20.44 3.75 1.29
C ALA A 618 19.30 3.36 2.24
N ASP A 619 19.50 3.49 3.56
CA ASP A 619 18.49 3.31 4.60
C ASP A 619 17.28 4.26 4.49
N ARG A 620 17.40 5.34 3.70
CA ARG A 620 16.34 6.32 3.47
C ARG A 620 15.43 5.98 2.27
N PHE A 621 15.76 4.94 1.51
CA PHE A 621 15.01 4.54 0.32
C PHE A 621 14.18 3.28 0.59
N GLY A 622 12.98 3.22 0.02
CA GLY A 622 12.15 2.01 -0.03
C GLY A 622 12.87 0.84 -0.72
N ILE A 623 12.53 -0.41 -0.38
CA ILE A 623 13.10 -1.59 -1.06
C ILE A 623 12.80 -1.54 -2.56
N ALA A 624 11.57 -1.17 -2.94
CA ALA A 624 11.18 -1.00 -4.33
C ALA A 624 12.03 0.06 -5.07
N GLN A 625 12.34 1.19 -4.43
CA GLN A 625 13.19 2.24 -5.01
C GLN A 625 14.62 1.73 -5.20
N LEU A 626 15.21 1.10 -4.17
CA LEU A 626 16.57 0.52 -4.25
C LEU A 626 16.66 -0.55 -5.34
N HIS A 627 15.63 -1.39 -5.47
CA HIS A 627 15.51 -2.39 -6.52
C HIS A 627 15.50 -1.76 -7.93
N GLN A 628 14.72 -0.70 -8.12
CA GLN A 628 14.65 0.02 -9.39
C GLN A 628 15.98 0.71 -9.74
N LEU A 629 16.63 1.35 -8.76
CA LEU A 629 17.95 1.98 -8.93
C LEU A 629 19.01 0.94 -9.30
N ARG A 630 19.06 -0.20 -8.59
CA ARG A 630 19.95 -1.32 -8.92
C ARG A 630 19.76 -1.79 -10.37
N GLY A 631 18.50 -1.88 -10.81
CA GLY A 631 18.16 -2.28 -12.17
C GLY A 631 18.58 -1.29 -13.27
N ARG A 632 19.15 -0.12 -12.95
CA ARG A 632 19.65 0.88 -13.92
C ARG A 632 21.05 0.58 -14.44
N VAL A 633 21.82 -0.29 -13.77
CA VAL A 633 23.18 -0.71 -14.19
C VAL A 633 23.21 -2.16 -14.67
N GLY A 634 24.33 -2.58 -15.26
CA GLY A 634 24.51 -3.95 -15.74
C GLY A 634 23.56 -4.30 -16.91
N ARG A 635 23.35 -3.35 -17.81
CA ARG A 635 22.44 -3.48 -18.98
C ARG A 635 23.16 -3.73 -20.30
N GLY A 636 24.47 -3.55 -20.36
CA GLY A 636 25.30 -3.83 -21.52
C GLY A 636 26.15 -5.08 -21.35
N ALA A 637 27.31 -5.10 -21.99
CA ALA A 637 28.27 -6.21 -21.93
C ALA A 637 29.00 -6.33 -20.58
N HIS A 638 28.90 -5.32 -19.70
CA HIS A 638 29.62 -5.26 -18.45
C HIS A 638 28.74 -5.72 -17.27
N ALA A 639 29.32 -6.51 -16.37
CA ALA A 639 28.69 -6.86 -15.10
C ALA A 639 28.38 -5.59 -14.28
N GLY A 640 27.19 -5.53 -13.71
CA GLY A 640 26.76 -4.43 -12.86
C GLY A 640 27.32 -4.56 -11.44
N LEU A 641 27.63 -3.43 -10.80
CA LEU A 641 28.00 -3.34 -9.40
C LEU A 641 27.11 -2.31 -8.70
N CYS A 642 26.42 -2.70 -7.63
CA CYS A 642 25.58 -1.81 -6.82
C CYS A 642 26.12 -1.73 -5.39
N LEU A 643 26.44 -0.53 -4.93
CA LEU A 643 27.00 -0.26 -3.60
C LEU A 643 26.01 0.57 -2.79
N LEU A 644 25.46 -0.01 -1.72
CA LEU A 644 24.45 0.60 -0.86
C LEU A 644 25.12 1.15 0.40
N LEU A 645 25.45 2.44 0.42
CA LEU A 645 26.07 3.10 1.56
C LEU A 645 25.00 3.42 2.58
N THR A 646 25.15 2.93 3.81
CA THR A 646 24.15 3.15 4.87
C THR A 646 24.81 3.52 6.19
N ALA A 647 24.11 4.41 6.90
CA ALA A 647 24.44 4.86 8.24
C ALA A 647 23.60 4.13 9.31
N ALA A 648 22.70 3.22 8.92
CA ALA A 648 21.81 2.54 9.84
C ALA A 648 22.58 1.65 10.81
N GLU A 649 22.12 1.64 12.07
CA GLU A 649 22.69 0.77 13.11
C GLU A 649 22.47 -0.71 12.77
N PRO A 650 23.41 -1.60 13.15
CA PRO A 650 23.20 -3.04 13.09
C PRO A 650 21.88 -3.44 13.74
N GLU A 651 21.19 -4.43 13.17
CA GLU A 651 19.90 -4.96 13.67
C GLU A 651 18.68 -4.04 13.51
N SER A 652 18.83 -2.77 13.15
CA SER A 652 17.69 -1.88 12.87
C SER A 652 16.86 -2.35 11.65
N LEU A 653 15.56 -2.05 11.63
CA LEU A 653 14.68 -2.37 10.49
C LEU A 653 15.20 -1.75 9.18
N ALA A 654 15.72 -0.52 9.25
CA ALA A 654 16.31 0.16 8.09
C ALA A 654 17.55 -0.59 7.56
N ARG A 655 18.38 -1.15 8.45
CA ARG A 655 19.52 -1.99 8.08
C ARG A 655 19.08 -3.30 7.43
N GLN A 656 18.12 -3.99 8.04
CA GLN A 656 17.57 -5.26 7.51
C GLN A 656 16.98 -5.09 6.10
N ARG A 657 16.30 -3.97 5.82
CA ARG A 657 15.78 -3.63 4.48
C ARG A 657 16.88 -3.47 3.44
N VAL A 658 17.97 -2.78 3.77
CA VAL A 658 19.10 -2.57 2.86
C VAL A 658 19.83 -3.90 2.60
N GLU A 659 19.99 -4.74 3.62
CA GLU A 659 20.57 -6.07 3.50
C GLU A 659 19.71 -7.01 2.64
N ALA A 660 18.39 -6.97 2.82
CA ALA A 660 17.47 -7.74 1.98
C ALA A 660 17.67 -7.46 0.48
N VAL A 661 17.87 -6.20 0.09
CA VAL A 661 18.14 -5.80 -1.31
C VAL A 661 19.48 -6.34 -1.83
N ALA A 662 20.48 -6.50 -0.96
CA ALA A 662 21.78 -7.03 -1.32
C ALA A 662 21.81 -8.55 -1.43
N GLU A 663 21.00 -9.26 -0.62
CA GLU A 663 20.96 -10.72 -0.58
C GLU A 663 20.34 -11.37 -1.82
N THR A 664 19.33 -10.72 -2.42
CA THR A 664 18.59 -11.31 -3.54
C THR A 664 18.45 -10.34 -4.70
N SER A 665 18.67 -10.86 -5.90
CA SER A 665 18.35 -10.16 -7.15
C SER A 665 16.89 -10.30 -7.56
N ASP A 666 16.14 -11.25 -7.00
CA ASP A 666 14.76 -11.51 -7.39
C ASP A 666 13.83 -10.42 -6.85
N GLY A 667 13.25 -9.63 -7.77
CA GLY A 667 12.35 -8.55 -7.40
C GLY A 667 11.04 -9.01 -6.73
N PHE A 668 10.59 -10.26 -6.94
CA PHE A 668 9.39 -10.80 -6.29
C PHE A 668 9.65 -11.07 -4.81
N VAL A 669 10.78 -11.70 -4.50
CA VAL A 669 11.20 -11.95 -3.11
C VAL A 669 11.39 -10.62 -2.36
N LEU A 670 11.93 -9.60 -3.04
CA LEU A 670 12.07 -8.27 -2.45
C LEU A 670 10.74 -7.60 -2.17
N ALA A 671 9.76 -7.77 -3.05
CA ALA A 671 8.43 -7.21 -2.86
C ALA A 671 7.69 -7.86 -1.69
N GLU A 672 7.84 -9.17 -1.50
CA GLU A 672 7.30 -9.90 -0.33
C GLU A 672 7.95 -9.39 0.96
N ARG A 673 9.27 -9.25 1.00
CA ARG A 673 9.99 -8.68 2.14
C ARG A 673 9.59 -7.21 2.40
N ASP A 674 9.39 -6.39 1.36
CA ASP A 674 8.92 -5.00 1.53
C ASP A 674 7.53 -4.95 2.17
N LEU A 675 6.63 -5.86 1.78
CA LEU A 675 5.30 -6.00 2.39
C LEU A 675 5.39 -6.43 3.87
N GLU A 676 6.31 -7.33 4.22
CA GLU A 676 6.54 -7.72 5.62
C GLU A 676 7.09 -6.57 6.48
N PHE A 677 8.04 -5.79 5.95
CA PHE A 677 8.66 -4.67 6.67
C PHE A 677 7.74 -3.45 6.78
N ARG A 678 6.98 -3.13 5.72
CA ARG A 678 5.96 -2.07 5.74
C ARG A 678 4.71 -2.61 6.43
N ARG A 679 4.62 -2.48 7.75
CA ARG A 679 3.32 -2.60 8.45
C ARG A 679 2.29 -1.79 7.66
N GLU A 680 1.24 -2.48 7.19
CA GLU A 680 0.53 -2.32 5.90
C GLU A 680 -0.18 -0.98 5.59
N GLY A 681 0.05 0.09 6.36
CA GLY A 681 -0.69 1.35 6.27
C GLY A 681 -0.54 2.14 4.96
N ASP A 682 0.23 1.66 3.99
CA ASP A 682 0.67 2.47 2.85
C ASP A 682 0.55 1.78 1.47
N ILE A 683 0.47 0.44 1.40
CA ILE A 683 0.47 -0.29 0.12
C ILE A 683 -0.89 -0.23 -0.60
N LEU A 684 -1.97 -0.02 0.14
CA LEU A 684 -3.32 0.10 -0.39
C LEU A 684 -3.78 1.55 -0.64
N GLY A 685 -2.86 2.51 -0.64
CA GLY A 685 -3.15 3.88 -1.07
C GLY A 685 -3.98 4.68 -0.09
N THR A 686 -3.53 4.79 1.16
CA THR A 686 -4.04 5.78 2.13
C THR A 686 -3.96 7.23 1.63
N ALA A 687 -3.20 7.50 0.55
CA ALA A 687 -3.13 8.79 -0.12
C ALA A 687 -3.96 8.90 -1.43
N GLN A 688 -4.50 7.81 -1.99
CA GLN A 688 -5.24 7.86 -3.27
C GLN A 688 -6.76 7.99 -3.12
N SER A 689 -7.29 7.68 -1.95
CA SER A 689 -8.65 8.02 -1.56
C SER A 689 -8.60 8.56 -0.14
N GLY A 690 -9.27 9.68 0.14
CA GLY A 690 -9.47 10.15 1.52
C GLY A 690 -10.33 9.21 2.38
N GLY A 691 -10.43 7.92 2.01
CA GLY A 691 -11.07 6.84 2.74
C GLY A 691 -10.00 5.94 3.33
N ARG A 692 -10.23 5.50 4.57
CA ARG A 692 -9.39 4.50 5.26
C ARG A 692 -9.14 3.28 4.37
N SER A 693 -8.01 2.60 4.59
CA SER A 693 -7.78 1.23 4.12
C SER A 693 -9.09 0.43 4.13
N THR A 694 -9.50 -0.12 2.99
CA THR A 694 -10.72 -0.94 2.85
C THR A 694 -10.64 -2.21 3.69
N LEU A 695 -9.44 -2.71 3.96
CA LEU A 695 -9.18 -3.84 4.85
C LEU A 695 -9.09 -3.38 6.31
N ARG A 696 -9.95 -3.93 7.17
CA ARG A 696 -10.08 -3.63 8.60
C ARG A 696 -9.46 -4.72 9.48
N LEU A 697 -9.61 -5.98 9.10
CA LEU A 697 -9.14 -7.15 9.86
C LEU A 697 -8.03 -7.91 9.15
N LEU A 698 -8.10 -7.96 7.82
CA LEU A 698 -7.12 -8.63 7.01
C LEU A 698 -5.83 -7.85 6.95
N ARG A 699 -4.78 -8.64 6.89
CA ARG A 699 -3.42 -8.23 6.65
C ARG A 699 -2.91 -9.03 5.47
N VAL A 700 -2.65 -8.36 4.36
CA VAL A 700 -2.24 -8.99 3.09
C VAL A 700 -0.93 -9.79 3.26
N ALA A 701 -0.03 -9.35 4.13
CA ALA A 701 1.21 -10.06 4.46
C ALA A 701 0.94 -11.36 5.23
N GLU A 702 0.07 -11.29 6.25
CA GLU A 702 -0.17 -12.42 7.17
C GLU A 702 -1.25 -13.40 6.67
N HIS A 703 -2.23 -12.92 5.90
CA HIS A 703 -3.45 -13.66 5.54
C HIS A 703 -3.53 -13.98 4.04
N GLY A 704 -2.40 -14.04 3.36
CA GLY A 704 -2.34 -14.31 1.91
C GLY A 704 -3.04 -15.61 1.48
N GLU A 705 -2.84 -16.68 2.24
CA GLU A 705 -3.48 -17.98 1.98
C GLU A 705 -5.00 -17.93 2.16
N LEU A 706 -5.47 -17.22 3.19
CA LEU A 706 -6.91 -17.02 3.43
C LEU A 706 -7.56 -16.26 2.29
N ILE A 707 -6.90 -15.22 1.77
CA ILE A 707 -7.39 -14.43 0.63
C ILE A 707 -7.44 -15.29 -0.64
N ALA A 708 -6.42 -16.11 -0.89
CA ALA A 708 -6.38 -17.02 -2.03
C ALA A 708 -7.52 -18.06 -1.95
N HIS A 709 -7.71 -18.66 -0.78
CA HIS A 709 -8.80 -19.61 -0.53
C HIS A 709 -10.17 -18.95 -0.72
N ALA A 710 -10.40 -17.77 -0.13
CA ALA A 710 -11.65 -17.03 -0.29
C ALA A 710 -11.96 -16.70 -1.76
N ARG A 711 -10.92 -16.45 -2.59
CA ARG A 711 -11.07 -16.27 -4.04
C ARG A 711 -11.54 -17.53 -4.73
N GLU A 712 -10.99 -18.70 -4.40
CA GLU A 712 -11.40 -19.98 -4.99
C GLU A 712 -12.87 -20.29 -4.69
N VAL A 713 -13.29 -20.04 -3.44
CA VAL A 713 -14.68 -20.19 -3.01
C VAL A 713 -15.59 -19.22 -3.75
N ALA A 714 -15.23 -17.94 -3.84
CA ALA A 714 -16.01 -16.93 -4.56
C ALA A 714 -16.10 -17.20 -6.06
N ALA A 715 -15.01 -17.66 -6.69
CA ALA A 715 -15.00 -18.05 -8.10
C ALA A 715 -15.93 -19.24 -8.36
N THR A 716 -15.86 -20.27 -7.52
CA THR A 716 -16.74 -21.45 -7.61
C THR A 716 -18.22 -21.07 -7.48
N LEU A 717 -18.54 -20.09 -6.64
CA LEU A 717 -19.91 -19.58 -6.50
C LEU A 717 -20.37 -18.86 -7.78
N LEU A 718 -19.57 -17.92 -8.29
CA LEU A 718 -19.90 -17.15 -9.50
C LEU A 718 -19.95 -18.00 -10.77
N ASP A 719 -19.15 -19.07 -10.86
CA ASP A 719 -19.18 -20.00 -11.99
C ASP A 719 -20.50 -20.80 -12.03
N ARG A 720 -21.10 -21.08 -10.87
CA ARG A 720 -22.37 -21.82 -10.76
C ARG A 720 -23.59 -20.91 -10.82
N ASP A 721 -23.51 -19.76 -10.17
CA ASP A 721 -24.61 -18.80 -10.02
C ASP A 721 -24.08 -17.36 -10.24
N PRO A 722 -23.91 -16.94 -11.52
CA PRO A 722 -23.34 -15.64 -11.83
C PRO A 722 -24.18 -14.48 -11.28
N GLU A 723 -25.50 -14.56 -11.39
CA GLU A 723 -26.40 -13.48 -10.93
C GLU A 723 -26.69 -13.56 -9.42
N LEU A 724 -26.10 -14.53 -8.71
CA LEU A 724 -26.27 -14.77 -7.28
C LEU A 724 -27.76 -14.91 -6.89
N GLU A 725 -28.55 -15.56 -7.75
CA GLU A 725 -29.99 -15.78 -7.52
C GLU A 725 -30.24 -16.63 -6.27
N SER A 726 -29.36 -17.58 -5.99
CA SER A 726 -29.37 -18.43 -4.80
C SER A 726 -28.82 -17.72 -3.55
N ALA A 727 -28.16 -16.57 -3.71
CA ALA A 727 -27.51 -15.80 -2.65
C ALA A 727 -27.87 -14.30 -2.70
N PRO A 728 -29.16 -13.92 -2.54
CA PRO A 728 -29.61 -12.54 -2.73
C PRO A 728 -28.96 -11.54 -1.77
N GLY A 729 -28.51 -11.99 -0.60
CA GLY A 729 -27.76 -11.17 0.36
C GLY A 729 -26.39 -10.74 -0.16
N LEU A 730 -25.68 -11.63 -0.85
CA LEU A 730 -24.42 -11.32 -1.52
C LEU A 730 -24.65 -10.42 -2.75
N ALA A 731 -25.72 -10.65 -3.52
CA ALA A 731 -26.09 -9.81 -4.65
C ALA A 731 -26.37 -8.35 -4.24
N GLU A 732 -27.05 -8.15 -3.10
CA GLU A 732 -27.27 -6.83 -2.51
C GLU A 732 -25.95 -6.16 -2.07
N LEU A 733 -25.03 -6.93 -1.49
CA LEU A 733 -23.72 -6.42 -1.09
C LEU A 733 -22.95 -5.86 -2.30
N LEU A 734 -22.87 -6.63 -3.39
CA LEU A 734 -22.22 -6.18 -4.64
C LEU A 734 -22.89 -4.96 -5.25
N ARG A 735 -24.23 -4.87 -5.21
CA ARG A 735 -24.97 -3.70 -5.72
C ARG A 735 -24.64 -2.43 -4.94
N ARG A 736 -24.56 -2.52 -3.60
CA ARG A 736 -24.19 -1.39 -2.73
C ARG A 736 -22.77 -0.91 -2.96
N GLU A 737 -21.83 -1.84 -3.09
CA GLU A 737 -20.43 -1.52 -3.35
C GLU A 737 -20.26 -0.81 -4.71
N ALA A 738 -20.93 -1.32 -5.76
CA ALA A 738 -20.92 -0.67 -7.07
C ALA A 738 -21.54 0.75 -7.04
N GLU A 739 -22.59 0.95 -6.25
CA GLU A 739 -23.24 2.27 -6.08
C GLU A 739 -22.34 3.25 -5.32
N GLN A 740 -21.68 2.81 -4.24
CA GLN A 740 -20.72 3.62 -3.50
C GLN A 740 -19.56 4.06 -4.38
N HIS A 741 -18.96 3.14 -5.13
CA HIS A 741 -17.91 3.49 -6.10
C HIS A 741 -18.40 4.50 -7.15
N ARG A 742 -19.62 4.33 -7.66
CA ARG A 742 -20.19 5.28 -8.62
C ARG A 742 -20.41 6.67 -8.03
N LEU A 743 -20.90 6.75 -6.79
CA LEU A 743 -21.11 8.02 -6.08
C LEU A 743 -19.80 8.72 -5.74
N GLU A 744 -18.77 7.95 -5.34
CA GLU A 744 -17.43 8.49 -5.10
C GLU A 744 -16.81 9.04 -6.38
N ASN A 745 -16.98 8.36 -7.51
CA ASN A 745 -16.52 8.84 -8.82
C ASN A 745 -17.25 10.14 -9.20
N LEU A 746 -18.58 10.20 -9.02
CA LEU A 746 -19.40 11.38 -9.32
C LEU A 746 -19.10 12.59 -8.41
N ALA A 747 -18.77 12.36 -7.14
CA ALA A 747 -18.45 13.44 -6.19
C ALA A 747 -17.08 14.09 -6.45
N LYS A 748 -16.23 13.43 -7.25
CA LYS A 748 -14.88 13.88 -7.60
C LYS A 748 -14.76 14.33 -9.06
N SER A 749 -15.82 14.16 -9.86
CA SER A 749 -15.98 14.77 -11.19
C SER A 749 -16.49 16.20 -11.06
#